data_AF-A0A662SAB6-F1
#
_entry.id   AF-A0A662SAB6-F1
#
_cell.length_a   1.000
_cell.length_b   1.000
_cell.length_c   1.000
_cell.angle_alpha   90.00
_cell.angle_beta   90.00
_cell.angle_gamma   90.00
#
_symmetry.space_group_name_H-M   'P 1'
#
loop_
_entity.id
_entity.type
_entity.pdbx_description
1 polymer ?
#
loop_
_entity_poly.entity_id
_entity_poly.type
_entity_poly.pdbx_seq_one_letter_code
_entity_poly.pdbx_strand_id
1 'polypeptide(L)'
;MKAFSIRGILIIFTLLLSLTISIPVMQPNQAASPDNEYDFRSIVKYVDDRWPQIQEHMRFFASLGTRVTGYNGCEIAADYIYNKFLEYGLENVHFQYFNITVPIDYGAEITILSPVKKVIKAYPLWPNVVQTCPVNASGCLIYGGKMGLEELNGTKVSGSFVLADFNSHDNWLNVAKFGAKGVIFIEPSMTTVSEAKQKILDIPLNFPRLWISKEDGAYLLKLLSESGGKVLVHVKSKMVWKKVTAKNIIGMINGTVYGYNLSPNGTITYKKLTASQINTPQELTIPHYEAISITAHYDSFSCVPSLAPGADDSAGISALLEFANYFSKNRPRRTIIFIAFAGFWEGLFGSRTYVDENFGVEIEGSTNRWDLTRIHFNLDYSSDVNTLGLMYVGNYYGAWSTRWTDCPLARASTVAVKVRNYYAEIVKQLGKKYPFYDAVVNFWSEFSPIPYMLDIEPFMLAGSTALAFRTAKAWRAHWNTPFDTIDRVIWENLKPQVELSLCFLVPFANDDHIQRAYPLYRENAPFNFGSLIVQVVEYSYQTGWYVPVPNALVHVRLMAQEEVYAPGGVGTAPSSPYLQDLVVMTDENGTIRIPGVASCTSTFEPIIWIYSYDAFILDPDTGKIIYATDQGVYGAAKFPLTGSIDIEPMRKTIPVFSCGSLVLFDFVDPSTFVEPWRVELLTMPGYTVPFFYGGVTSTVKPIALLFLKPGETYLVKMTDNQYNLIGLLTNSSDDHPEGSGFTVDVGETVYVCNTLARASQDLYRLDNLRYQSLSRYGIGDVEAYKNHNRVAVLLKEIDEALNNGRYLEAYSKSFTALQLSIKVYSILKDLTYGGIFTITVMFMVALPTAFLVERLLLSLQGLKRLAGIIISFTVILFALTLVHPAFRIAYNVPLALLGTGVTVLLIPVLWIAINYSIKFFAKLRKKMLGAHIIETGRISSFGLAISLGIENMRRRKLRSSLTLITLILMVFSMVTFTSASSLTVARFLSEPGVTLYNGVYLRRAKLETTNPLTWEVYEFIRGMFPEATVVPRLWYYPERQTLTILFGEKNYTITMKAAIMALSPAEEDLLDMGGILTPGSTWFFEGDKYSVIISDQIAQKLGIKVGDTVNILGLDLLVRGIFYSEALGKIVDLDQKPILPLDILAPEEEQIMLETRVPAWGTIIVPLSLGKSLNFQIFTISAKIPGDPQELIKKASE
;
A
#
# COMPACT_ATOMS: atom_id res chain seq x y z
N MET A 1 -33.92 52.34 -3.13
CA MET A 1 -33.84 52.44 -4.60
C MET A 1 -32.40 52.27 -5.05
N LYS A 2 -32.20 51.32 -5.98
CA LYS A 2 -31.02 51.09 -6.83
C LYS A 2 -29.69 50.67 -6.18
N ALA A 3 -29.51 49.34 -6.06
CA ALA A 3 -28.30 48.61 -6.51
C ALA A 3 -28.46 47.09 -6.24
N PHE A 4 -29.52 46.48 -6.77
CA PHE A 4 -29.77 45.04 -6.68
C PHE A 4 -30.43 44.60 -8.00
N SER A 5 -29.67 44.50 -9.11
CA SER A 5 -30.25 43.97 -10.36
C SER A 5 -29.28 43.52 -11.45
N ILE A 6 -28.03 43.12 -11.15
CA ILE A 6 -27.13 42.60 -12.21
C ILE A 6 -26.50 41.26 -11.82
N ARG A 7 -26.10 41.04 -10.56
CA ARG A 7 -25.49 39.77 -10.12
C ARG A 7 -26.48 38.60 -9.98
N GLY A 8 -27.71 38.85 -9.52
CA GLY A 8 -28.73 37.80 -9.42
C GLY A 8 -29.25 37.33 -10.77
N ILE A 9 -29.34 38.24 -11.76
CA ILE A 9 -29.72 37.88 -13.13
C ILE A 9 -28.58 37.16 -13.83
N LEU A 10 -27.31 37.53 -13.61
CA LEU A 10 -26.18 36.78 -14.19
C LEU A 10 -26.10 35.35 -13.65
N ILE A 11 -26.34 35.14 -12.35
CA ILE A 11 -26.31 33.81 -11.72
C ILE A 11 -27.49 32.94 -12.19
N ILE A 12 -28.68 33.53 -12.39
CA ILE A 12 -29.84 32.83 -12.95
C ILE A 12 -29.64 32.58 -14.45
N PHE A 13 -28.96 33.46 -15.19
CA PHE A 13 -28.64 33.26 -16.61
C PHE A 13 -27.52 32.23 -16.82
N THR A 14 -26.52 32.13 -15.92
CA THR A 14 -25.55 31.01 -15.92
C THR A 14 -26.16 29.71 -15.44
N LEU A 15 -27.10 29.72 -14.48
CA LEU A 15 -27.85 28.52 -14.07
C LEU A 15 -28.81 28.02 -15.15
N LEU A 16 -29.43 28.93 -15.92
CA LEU A 16 -30.27 28.57 -17.07
C LEU A 16 -29.46 28.16 -18.32
N LEU A 17 -28.25 28.69 -18.53
CA LEU A 17 -27.35 28.17 -19.57
C LEU A 17 -26.69 26.83 -19.19
N SER A 18 -26.53 26.53 -17.90
CA SER A 18 -26.07 25.19 -17.44
C SER A 18 -27.17 24.12 -17.45
N LEU A 19 -28.43 24.49 -17.72
CA LEU A 19 -29.55 23.56 -17.90
C LEU A 19 -29.76 23.16 -19.38
N THR A 20 -28.95 23.70 -20.29
CA THR A 20 -28.74 23.14 -21.64
C THR A 20 -27.41 22.40 -21.68
N ILE A 21 -27.19 21.49 -20.72
CA ILE A 21 -26.27 20.39 -20.93
C ILE A 21 -26.90 19.53 -22.00
N SER A 22 -26.19 19.42 -23.12
CA SER A 22 -26.31 18.32 -24.04
C SER A 22 -26.41 17.03 -23.22
N ILE A 23 -27.63 16.53 -23.05
CA ILE A 23 -27.81 15.08 -22.94
C ILE A 23 -27.05 14.59 -24.17
N PRO A 24 -26.00 13.76 -24.05
CA PRO A 24 -25.66 12.95 -25.19
C PRO A 24 -26.91 12.10 -25.37
N VAL A 25 -27.79 12.56 -26.25
CA VAL A 25 -28.70 11.68 -26.94
C VAL A 25 -27.69 10.76 -27.62
N MET A 26 -27.40 9.62 -26.96
CA MET A 26 -27.13 8.40 -27.67
C MET A 26 -28.33 8.31 -28.60
N GLN A 27 -28.17 8.85 -29.80
CA GLN A 27 -29.03 8.49 -30.89
C GLN A 27 -28.94 6.96 -30.86
N PRO A 28 -30.07 6.24 -30.79
CA PRO A 28 -30.03 4.87 -31.22
C PRO A 28 -29.57 4.99 -32.67
N ASN A 29 -28.28 4.74 -32.91
CA ASN A 29 -27.81 4.43 -34.25
C ASN A 29 -28.77 3.33 -34.67
N GLN A 30 -29.63 3.65 -35.64
CA GLN A 30 -30.52 2.68 -36.24
C GLN A 30 -29.66 1.46 -36.50
N ALA A 31 -30.02 0.36 -35.83
CA ALA A 31 -29.33 -0.89 -35.96
C ALA A 31 -29.34 -1.23 -37.45
N ALA A 32 -28.19 -1.07 -38.10
CA ALA A 32 -27.95 -1.81 -39.31
C ALA A 32 -28.09 -3.27 -38.90
N SER A 33 -29.13 -3.92 -39.43
CA SER A 33 -29.24 -5.37 -39.41
C SER A 33 -27.90 -5.94 -39.87
N PRO A 34 -27.37 -6.99 -39.22
CA PRO A 34 -26.26 -7.72 -39.82
C PRO A 34 -26.76 -8.25 -41.17
N ASP A 35 -26.28 -7.66 -42.27
CA ASP A 35 -26.64 -8.07 -43.64
C ASP A 35 -26.15 -9.49 -43.96
N ASN A 36 -25.36 -10.10 -43.07
CA ASN A 36 -24.92 -11.49 -43.11
C ASN A 36 -25.60 -12.31 -42.00
N GLU A 37 -26.40 -13.29 -42.38
CA GLU A 37 -26.96 -14.29 -41.47
C GLU A 37 -25.85 -15.29 -41.08
N TYR A 38 -25.40 -15.27 -39.83
CA TYR A 38 -24.36 -16.18 -39.32
C TYR A 38 -24.99 -17.43 -38.70
N ASP A 39 -24.54 -18.63 -39.06
CA ASP A 39 -25.02 -19.88 -38.44
C ASP A 39 -24.29 -20.16 -37.13
N PHE A 40 -24.80 -19.61 -36.02
CA PHE A 40 -24.20 -19.82 -34.69
C PHE A 40 -24.31 -21.28 -34.21
N ARG A 41 -25.23 -22.09 -34.75
CA ARG A 41 -25.33 -23.52 -34.38
C ARG A 41 -24.13 -24.30 -34.90
N SER A 42 -23.68 -24.00 -36.12
CA SER A 42 -22.46 -24.60 -36.68
C SER A 42 -21.20 -24.26 -35.88
N ILE A 43 -21.10 -23.02 -35.39
CA ILE A 43 -19.97 -22.52 -34.60
C ILE A 43 -19.91 -23.24 -33.25
N VAL A 44 -21.04 -23.32 -32.53
CA VAL A 44 -21.12 -24.05 -31.25
C VAL A 44 -20.82 -25.53 -31.46
N LYS A 45 -21.37 -26.15 -32.51
CA LYS A 45 -21.07 -27.55 -32.84
C LYS A 45 -19.59 -27.79 -33.09
N TYR A 46 -18.88 -26.87 -33.75
CA TYR A 46 -17.43 -26.99 -33.89
C TYR A 46 -16.73 -26.99 -32.54
N VAL A 47 -17.11 -26.12 -31.61
CA VAL A 47 -16.55 -26.11 -30.25
C VAL A 47 -16.89 -27.40 -29.52
N ASP A 48 -18.10 -27.94 -29.65
CA ASP A 48 -18.49 -29.25 -29.11
C ASP A 48 -17.59 -30.37 -29.63
N ASP A 49 -17.39 -30.43 -30.94
CA ASP A 49 -16.60 -31.47 -31.62
C ASP A 49 -15.11 -31.38 -31.26
N ARG A 50 -14.60 -30.16 -30.97
CA ARG A 50 -13.20 -29.89 -30.63
C ARG A 50 -12.95 -29.74 -29.12
N TRP A 51 -13.98 -29.83 -28.29
CA TRP A 51 -13.86 -29.73 -26.84
C TRP A 51 -12.82 -30.70 -26.26
N PRO A 52 -12.76 -31.99 -26.68
CA PRO A 52 -11.72 -32.90 -26.20
C PRO A 52 -10.29 -32.42 -26.49
N GLN A 53 -10.05 -31.77 -27.63
CA GLN A 53 -8.72 -31.22 -27.95
C GLN A 53 -8.37 -30.00 -27.11
N ILE A 54 -9.34 -29.13 -26.77
CA ILE A 54 -9.10 -28.04 -25.81
C ILE A 54 -8.67 -28.62 -24.45
N GLN A 55 -9.37 -29.67 -23.98
CA GLN A 55 -9.01 -30.37 -22.75
C GLN A 55 -7.61 -31.01 -22.83
N GLU A 56 -7.24 -31.54 -23.99
CA GLU A 56 -5.91 -32.12 -24.24
C GLU A 56 -4.80 -31.06 -24.21
N HIS A 57 -5.01 -29.89 -24.83
CA HIS A 57 -4.07 -28.76 -24.77
C HIS A 57 -3.86 -28.30 -23.32
N MET A 58 -4.94 -28.13 -22.55
CA MET A 58 -4.84 -27.76 -21.14
C MET A 58 -4.10 -28.82 -20.32
N ARG A 59 -4.37 -30.11 -20.55
CA ARG A 59 -3.63 -31.21 -19.91
C ARG A 59 -2.15 -31.19 -20.27
N PHE A 60 -1.81 -30.91 -21.53
CA PHE A 60 -0.43 -30.77 -21.97
C PHE A 60 0.25 -29.62 -21.24
N PHE A 61 -0.30 -28.40 -21.28
CA PHE A 61 0.30 -27.25 -20.63
C PHE A 61 0.49 -27.47 -19.12
N ALA A 62 -0.54 -27.98 -18.43
CA ALA A 62 -0.48 -28.27 -17.00
C ALA A 62 0.54 -29.37 -16.63
N SER A 63 0.91 -30.25 -17.58
CA SER A 63 1.90 -31.31 -17.36
C SER A 63 3.36 -30.83 -17.41
N LEU A 64 3.63 -29.61 -17.86
CA LEU A 64 4.99 -29.08 -18.08
C LEU A 64 5.71 -28.66 -16.77
N GLY A 65 5.10 -28.87 -15.60
CA GLY A 65 5.65 -28.49 -14.31
C GLY A 65 5.44 -27.00 -14.03
N THR A 66 6.44 -26.17 -14.32
CA THR A 66 6.35 -24.70 -14.20
C THR A 66 6.46 -24.05 -15.57
N ARG A 67 5.52 -23.17 -15.90
CA ARG A 67 5.57 -22.32 -17.10
C ARG A 67 5.82 -20.84 -16.76
N VAL A 68 6.36 -20.54 -15.58
CA VAL A 68 6.89 -19.20 -15.30
C VAL A 68 7.89 -18.81 -16.39
N THR A 69 7.79 -17.58 -16.89
CA THR A 69 8.67 -17.06 -17.94
C THR A 69 10.14 -17.35 -17.60
N GLY A 70 10.94 -17.86 -18.53
CA GLY A 70 12.35 -18.20 -18.29
C GLY A 70 12.61 -19.59 -17.70
N TYR A 71 11.59 -20.33 -17.27
CA TYR A 71 11.70 -21.74 -16.91
C TYR A 71 11.47 -22.66 -18.11
N ASN A 72 12.03 -23.88 -18.06
CA ASN A 72 12.01 -24.82 -19.18
C ASN A 72 10.59 -25.18 -19.68
N GLY A 73 9.59 -25.25 -18.79
CA GLY A 73 8.21 -25.54 -19.20
C GLY A 73 7.59 -24.43 -20.06
N CYS A 74 7.98 -23.16 -19.85
CA CYS A 74 7.55 -22.04 -20.68
C CYS A 74 8.12 -22.16 -22.11
N GLU A 75 9.39 -22.54 -22.24
CA GLU A 75 10.03 -22.78 -23.55
C GLU A 75 9.35 -23.92 -24.33
N ILE A 76 9.06 -25.04 -23.65
CA ILE A 76 8.36 -26.17 -24.27
C ILE A 76 6.94 -25.77 -24.70
N ALA A 77 6.24 -24.97 -23.89
CA ALA A 77 4.91 -24.46 -24.24
C ALA A 77 4.93 -23.59 -25.49
N ALA A 78 5.91 -22.70 -25.59
CA ALA A 78 6.09 -21.83 -26.74
C ALA A 78 6.39 -22.62 -28.03
N ASP A 79 7.26 -23.64 -27.94
CA ASP A 79 7.56 -24.53 -29.07
C ASP A 79 6.33 -25.35 -29.49
N TYR A 80 5.53 -25.80 -28.53
CA TYR A 80 4.26 -26.48 -28.80
C TYR A 80 3.28 -25.58 -29.56
N ILE A 81 3.10 -24.34 -29.12
CA ILE A 81 2.21 -23.36 -29.77
C ILE A 81 2.69 -23.06 -31.19
N TYR A 82 4.00 -22.81 -31.36
CA TYR A 82 4.61 -22.57 -32.67
C TYR A 82 4.33 -23.73 -33.65
N ASN A 83 4.56 -24.96 -33.20
CA ASN A 83 4.32 -26.15 -34.00
C ASN A 83 2.83 -26.34 -34.31
N LYS A 84 1.92 -26.04 -33.36
CA LYS A 84 0.48 -26.09 -33.61
C LYS A 84 0.00 -25.04 -34.60
N PHE A 85 0.55 -23.83 -34.57
CA PHE A 85 0.27 -22.81 -35.60
C PHE A 85 0.69 -23.29 -36.99
N LEU A 86 1.87 -23.91 -37.13
CA LEU A 86 2.30 -24.51 -38.39
C LEU A 86 1.40 -25.68 -38.82
N GLU A 87 1.07 -26.59 -37.90
CA GLU A 87 0.19 -27.74 -38.15
C GLU A 87 -1.20 -27.30 -38.65
N TYR A 88 -1.73 -26.21 -38.08
CA TYR A 88 -3.04 -25.65 -38.46
C TYR A 88 -3.00 -24.81 -39.74
N GLY A 89 -1.81 -24.62 -40.34
CA GLY A 89 -1.64 -23.93 -41.62
C GLY A 89 -1.65 -22.41 -41.53
N LEU A 90 -1.23 -21.84 -40.38
CA LEU A 90 -1.05 -20.39 -40.25
C LEU A 90 0.16 -19.95 -41.09
N GLU A 91 0.07 -18.73 -41.60
CA GLU A 91 1.10 -18.06 -42.38
C GLU A 91 1.96 -17.17 -41.46
N ASN A 92 3.19 -16.86 -41.90
CA ASN A 92 4.15 -16.01 -41.17
C ASN A 92 4.30 -16.35 -39.66
N VAL A 93 4.38 -17.64 -39.34
CA VAL A 93 4.57 -18.09 -37.95
C VAL A 93 6.02 -17.85 -37.51
N HIS A 94 6.21 -16.99 -36.51
CA HIS A 94 7.53 -16.61 -36.02
C HIS A 94 7.53 -16.29 -34.52
N PHE A 95 8.74 -16.25 -33.96
CA PHE A 95 8.98 -15.78 -32.60
C PHE A 95 9.39 -14.31 -32.60
N GLN A 96 8.80 -13.51 -31.72
CA GLN A 96 9.32 -12.19 -31.34
C GLN A 96 10.05 -12.33 -30.01
N TYR A 97 11.36 -12.11 -30.02
CA TYR A 97 12.24 -12.30 -28.86
C TYR A 97 12.44 -11.00 -28.10
N PHE A 98 12.46 -11.08 -26.77
CA PHE A 98 12.76 -9.96 -25.90
C PHE A 98 13.44 -10.39 -24.62
N ASN A 99 14.19 -9.48 -24.00
CA ASN A 99 14.91 -9.75 -22.76
C ASN A 99 14.07 -9.30 -21.56
N ILE A 100 13.91 -10.20 -20.60
CA ILE A 100 13.15 -9.97 -19.37
C ILE A 100 13.96 -10.42 -18.16
N THR A 101 13.70 -9.84 -17.00
CA THR A 101 14.42 -10.14 -15.75
C THR A 101 13.54 -11.03 -14.86
N VAL A 102 14.01 -12.22 -14.53
CA VAL A 102 13.23 -13.26 -13.83
C VAL A 102 14.07 -13.86 -12.70
N PRO A 103 13.47 -14.20 -11.53
CA PRO A 103 14.16 -14.95 -10.49
C PRO A 103 14.17 -16.46 -10.83
N ILE A 104 15.37 -17.01 -11.03
CA ILE A 104 15.57 -18.42 -11.37
C ILE A 104 15.96 -19.21 -10.12
N ASP A 105 15.15 -20.21 -9.79
CA ASP A 105 15.39 -21.18 -8.71
C ASP A 105 16.42 -22.25 -9.13
N TYR A 106 17.46 -22.42 -8.33
CA TYR A 106 18.50 -23.45 -8.48
C TYR A 106 18.31 -24.63 -7.53
N GLY A 107 17.18 -24.68 -6.82
CA GLY A 107 16.79 -25.71 -5.88
C GLY A 107 17.04 -25.33 -4.42
N ALA A 108 16.29 -26.00 -3.54
CA ALA A 108 16.49 -25.96 -2.10
C ALA A 108 16.42 -27.36 -1.49
N GLU A 109 17.15 -27.54 -0.40
CA GLU A 109 17.20 -28.80 0.35
C GLU A 109 17.28 -28.54 1.86
N ILE A 110 16.65 -29.42 2.63
CA ILE A 110 16.70 -29.45 4.08
C ILE A 110 17.37 -30.77 4.46
N THR A 111 18.61 -30.69 4.95
CA THR A 111 19.35 -31.84 5.45
C THR A 111 19.16 -31.95 6.95
N ILE A 112 18.54 -33.04 7.41
CA ILE A 112 18.45 -33.37 8.82
C ILE A 112 19.82 -33.88 9.26
N LEU A 113 20.43 -33.21 10.24
CA LEU A 113 21.75 -33.57 10.80
C LEU A 113 21.63 -34.53 11.97
N SER A 114 20.56 -34.41 12.76
CA SER A 114 20.25 -35.24 13.93
C SER A 114 18.73 -35.25 14.16
N PRO A 115 18.12 -36.38 14.58
CA PRO A 115 18.77 -37.65 14.94
C PRO A 115 19.06 -38.60 13.77
N VAL A 116 18.48 -38.37 12.59
CA VAL A 116 18.63 -39.21 11.40
C VAL A 116 19.13 -38.38 10.23
N LYS A 117 20.13 -38.86 9.49
CA LYS A 117 20.59 -38.20 8.26
C LYS A 117 19.63 -38.49 7.12
N LYS A 118 18.87 -37.49 6.70
CA LYS A 118 17.99 -37.53 5.52
C LYS A 118 17.95 -36.13 4.88
N VAL A 119 17.89 -36.10 3.55
CA VAL A 119 17.71 -34.87 2.77
C VAL A 119 16.27 -34.82 2.29
N ILE A 120 15.63 -33.67 2.49
CA ILE A 120 14.28 -33.36 2.05
C ILE A 120 14.38 -32.28 0.97
N LYS A 121 13.66 -32.47 -0.13
CA LYS A 121 13.58 -31.44 -1.18
C LYS A 121 12.67 -30.31 -0.70
N ALA A 122 13.11 -29.08 -0.92
CA ALA A 122 12.34 -27.89 -0.62
C ALA A 122 12.28 -26.97 -1.84
N TYR A 123 11.38 -26.00 -1.81
CA TYR A 123 11.21 -25.02 -2.88
C TYR A 123 11.16 -23.60 -2.29
N PRO A 124 12.02 -22.67 -2.72
CA PRO A 124 11.92 -21.28 -2.30
C PRO A 124 10.63 -20.63 -2.81
N LEU A 125 10.03 -19.77 -1.99
CA LEU A 125 8.92 -18.92 -2.41
C LEU A 125 9.44 -17.73 -3.25
N TRP A 126 8.54 -17.07 -3.96
CA TRP A 126 8.82 -15.87 -4.77
C TRP A 126 9.56 -14.79 -3.94
N PRO A 127 10.49 -14.04 -4.55
CA PRO A 127 11.24 -12.98 -3.87
C PRO A 127 10.37 -11.90 -3.22
N ASN A 128 10.92 -11.28 -2.18
CA ASN A 128 10.41 -10.04 -1.61
C ASN A 128 10.95 -8.87 -2.44
N VAL A 129 10.17 -8.30 -3.37
CA VAL A 129 10.66 -7.33 -4.36
C VAL A 129 11.91 -7.90 -5.05
N VAL A 130 13.10 -7.35 -4.81
CA VAL A 130 14.37 -7.86 -5.36
C VAL A 130 15.00 -8.99 -4.54
N GLN A 131 14.62 -9.19 -3.28
CA GLN A 131 15.35 -10.05 -2.35
C GLN A 131 14.99 -11.54 -2.52
N THR A 132 15.91 -12.31 -3.11
CA THR A 132 15.72 -13.75 -3.41
C THR A 132 15.94 -14.68 -2.21
N CYS A 133 16.41 -14.14 -1.07
CA CYS A 133 16.54 -14.84 0.21
C CYS A 133 17.26 -16.22 0.17
N PRO A 134 18.42 -16.36 -0.49
CA PRO A 134 19.16 -17.63 -0.42
C PRO A 134 19.64 -17.88 1.01
N VAL A 135 19.80 -19.15 1.35
CA VAL A 135 20.20 -19.55 2.70
C VAL A 135 21.20 -20.70 2.63
N ASN A 136 22.16 -20.69 3.54
CA ASN A 136 23.09 -21.78 3.78
C ASN A 136 23.46 -21.75 5.27
N ALA A 137 22.60 -22.33 6.10
CA ALA A 137 22.73 -22.23 7.55
C ALA A 137 22.15 -23.45 8.28
N SER A 138 22.70 -23.74 9.46
CA SER A 138 22.17 -24.76 10.37
C SER A 138 21.44 -24.14 11.55
N GLY A 139 20.43 -24.84 12.06
CA GLY A 139 19.64 -24.42 13.23
C GLY A 139 18.73 -25.54 13.72
N CYS A 140 18.23 -25.41 14.94
CA CYS A 140 17.20 -26.32 15.46
C CYS A 140 15.92 -26.14 14.64
N LEU A 141 15.21 -27.24 14.37
CA LEU A 141 13.88 -27.21 13.77
C LEU A 141 12.84 -27.20 14.90
N ILE A 142 11.89 -26.27 14.85
CA ILE A 142 10.75 -26.22 15.77
C ILE A 142 9.44 -26.23 14.98
N TYR A 143 8.37 -26.77 15.55
CA TYR A 143 7.03 -26.67 14.96
C TYR A 143 6.31 -25.45 15.52
N GLY A 144 5.86 -24.57 14.63
CA GLY A 144 5.19 -23.32 15.00
C GLY A 144 3.69 -23.29 14.70
N GLY A 145 3.08 -24.38 14.20
CA GLY A 145 1.66 -24.38 13.82
C GLY A 145 1.35 -23.30 12.77
N LYS A 146 0.40 -22.41 13.09
CA LYS A 146 0.07 -21.22 12.30
C LYS A 146 0.86 -19.98 12.73
N MET A 147 1.81 -20.12 13.64
CA MET A 147 2.71 -19.06 14.12
C MET A 147 1.99 -17.87 14.79
N GLY A 148 0.81 -18.11 15.37
CA GLY A 148 0.19 -17.15 16.27
C GLY A 148 1.05 -16.95 17.52
N LEU A 149 1.04 -15.74 18.12
CA LEU A 149 1.91 -15.43 19.27
C LEU A 149 1.71 -16.40 20.45
N GLU A 150 0.48 -16.85 20.69
CA GLU A 150 0.20 -17.87 21.71
C GLU A 150 0.63 -19.28 21.32
N GLU A 151 0.50 -19.67 20.05
CA GLU A 151 0.92 -21.00 19.58
C GLU A 151 2.43 -21.20 19.69
N LEU A 152 3.19 -20.08 19.63
CA LEU A 152 4.62 -20.08 19.85
C LEU A 152 5.01 -20.17 21.34
N ASN A 153 4.05 -20.11 22.26
CA ASN A 153 4.35 -20.07 23.69
C ASN A 153 5.13 -21.30 24.17
N GLY A 154 6.21 -21.05 24.92
CA GLY A 154 7.08 -22.11 25.46
C GLY A 154 8.08 -22.67 24.44
N THR A 155 8.12 -22.15 23.21
CA THR A 155 9.14 -22.49 22.22
C THR A 155 10.21 -21.39 22.13
N LYS A 156 11.47 -21.76 21.88
CA LYS A 156 12.55 -20.79 21.65
C LYS A 156 12.73 -20.57 20.14
N VAL A 157 12.15 -19.50 19.63
CA VAL A 157 12.17 -19.16 18.19
C VAL A 157 13.55 -18.65 17.73
N SER A 158 14.24 -17.88 18.56
CA SER A 158 15.51 -17.24 18.19
C SER A 158 16.58 -18.26 17.75
N GLY A 159 17.12 -18.06 16.54
CA GLY A 159 18.16 -18.88 15.93
C GLY A 159 17.69 -20.22 15.33
N SER A 160 16.39 -20.50 15.35
CA SER A 160 15.78 -21.74 14.84
C SER A 160 15.26 -21.60 13.41
N PHE A 161 15.01 -22.73 12.74
CA PHE A 161 14.13 -22.81 11.57
C PHE A 161 12.74 -23.26 12.03
N VAL A 162 11.70 -22.61 11.53
CA VAL A 162 10.32 -22.91 11.95
C VAL A 162 9.60 -23.70 10.87
N LEU A 163 9.16 -24.91 11.20
CA LEU A 163 8.22 -25.70 10.41
C LEU A 163 6.80 -25.22 10.73
N ALA A 164 6.01 -24.85 9.73
CA ALA A 164 4.69 -24.26 9.94
C ALA A 164 3.68 -24.63 8.84
N ASP A 165 2.40 -24.49 9.14
CA ASP A 165 1.33 -24.64 8.17
C ASP A 165 1.38 -23.50 7.14
N PHE A 166 1.16 -23.79 5.85
CA PHE A 166 1.14 -22.73 4.84
C PHE A 166 -0.02 -21.75 5.03
N ASN A 167 -1.22 -22.22 5.40
CA ASN A 167 -2.41 -21.39 5.63
C ASN A 167 -2.35 -20.70 7.00
N SER A 168 -1.35 -19.86 7.16
CA SER A 168 -0.99 -19.15 8.37
C SER A 168 -0.96 -17.63 8.16
N HIS A 169 -1.50 -17.12 7.05
CA HIS A 169 -1.49 -15.68 6.77
C HIS A 169 -0.06 -15.10 6.77
N ASP A 170 0.09 -13.87 7.22
CA ASP A 170 1.37 -13.19 7.43
C ASP A 170 2.03 -13.49 8.79
N ASN A 171 1.51 -14.43 9.59
CA ASN A 171 2.06 -14.78 10.91
C ASN A 171 3.53 -15.26 10.88
N TRP A 172 4.05 -15.62 9.70
CA TRP A 172 5.48 -15.92 9.54
C TRP A 172 6.38 -14.72 9.89
N LEU A 173 5.83 -13.50 9.85
CA LEU A 173 6.49 -12.30 10.36
C LEU A 173 6.71 -12.37 11.87
N ASN A 174 5.84 -13.03 12.64
CA ASN A 174 6.03 -13.25 14.08
C ASN A 174 7.33 -14.00 14.35
N VAL A 175 7.62 -15.06 13.60
CA VAL A 175 8.86 -15.80 13.82
C VAL A 175 10.09 -15.03 13.34
N ALA A 176 9.97 -14.20 12.30
CA ALA A 176 11.04 -13.28 11.88
C ALA A 176 11.34 -12.22 12.97
N LYS A 177 10.29 -11.62 13.56
CA LYS A 177 10.37 -10.64 14.66
C LYS A 177 11.13 -11.18 15.88
N PHE A 178 10.98 -12.47 16.18
CA PHE A 178 11.64 -13.15 17.30
C PHE A 178 12.96 -13.84 16.93
N GLY A 179 13.48 -13.60 15.72
CA GLY A 179 14.84 -13.97 15.32
C GLY A 179 15.00 -15.40 14.79
N ALA A 180 13.96 -15.99 14.19
CA ALA A 180 14.12 -17.21 13.41
C ALA A 180 15.08 -16.99 12.22
N LYS A 181 15.71 -18.06 11.74
CA LYS A 181 16.58 -18.06 10.55
C LYS A 181 15.80 -18.19 9.23
N GLY A 182 14.56 -18.65 9.30
CA GLY A 182 13.69 -18.86 8.16
C GLY A 182 12.49 -19.73 8.52
N VAL A 183 11.52 -19.79 7.61
CA VAL A 183 10.30 -20.60 7.75
C VAL A 183 10.22 -21.65 6.64
N ILE A 184 9.75 -22.84 7.02
CA ILE A 184 9.51 -23.98 6.15
C ILE A 184 8.02 -24.30 6.23
N PHE A 185 7.29 -24.00 5.16
CA PHE A 185 5.86 -24.23 5.06
C PHE A 185 5.56 -25.64 4.59
N ILE A 186 4.64 -26.30 5.30
CA ILE A 186 4.05 -27.57 4.90
C ILE A 186 2.92 -27.30 3.91
N GLU A 187 2.96 -27.99 2.77
CA GLU A 187 1.87 -28.02 1.80
C GLU A 187 0.52 -28.33 2.47
N PRO A 188 -0.48 -27.44 2.34
CA PRO A 188 -1.81 -27.64 2.90
C PRO A 188 -2.62 -28.63 2.04
N SER A 189 -3.82 -29.00 2.46
CA SER A 189 -4.76 -29.72 1.57
C SER A 189 -5.32 -28.83 0.45
N MET A 190 -5.40 -27.53 0.72
CA MET A 190 -5.91 -26.51 -0.18
C MET A 190 -5.42 -25.14 0.28
N THR A 191 -5.19 -24.22 -0.65
CA THR A 191 -4.88 -22.82 -0.36
C THR A 191 -5.62 -21.89 -1.32
N THR A 192 -5.64 -20.60 -0.98
CA THR A 192 -6.20 -19.54 -1.82
C THR A 192 -5.11 -18.58 -2.33
N VAL A 193 -5.41 -17.83 -3.39
CA VAL A 193 -4.59 -16.72 -3.90
C VAL A 193 -4.34 -15.67 -2.82
N SER A 194 -5.33 -15.40 -1.98
CA SER A 194 -5.23 -14.42 -0.88
C SER A 194 -4.25 -14.89 0.21
N GLU A 195 -4.24 -16.17 0.56
CA GLU A 195 -3.24 -16.76 1.48
C GLU A 195 -1.83 -16.70 0.88
N ALA A 196 -1.70 -17.08 -0.40
CA ALA A 196 -0.42 -17.09 -1.09
C ALA A 196 0.20 -15.69 -1.18
N LYS A 197 -0.61 -14.65 -1.47
CA LYS A 197 -0.17 -13.25 -1.52
C LYS A 197 0.42 -12.77 -0.19
N GLN A 198 -0.11 -13.21 0.95
CA GLN A 198 0.42 -12.84 2.27
C GLN A 198 1.81 -13.43 2.60
N LYS A 199 2.35 -14.28 1.70
CA LYS A 199 3.70 -14.82 1.80
C LYS A 199 4.75 -14.00 1.07
N ILE A 200 4.35 -12.95 0.37
CA ILE A 200 5.24 -12.06 -0.39
C ILE A 200 5.12 -10.65 0.22
N LEU A 201 6.23 -9.93 0.34
CA LEU A 201 6.25 -8.55 0.83
C LEU A 201 6.60 -7.58 -0.29
N ASP A 202 6.10 -6.36 -0.15
CA ASP A 202 6.36 -5.20 -1.00
C ASP A 202 7.63 -4.42 -0.58
N ILE A 203 8.43 -4.99 0.33
CA ILE A 203 9.76 -4.53 0.76
C ILE A 203 10.80 -5.64 0.58
N PRO A 204 12.07 -5.35 0.31
CA PRO A 204 13.08 -6.37 0.05
C PRO A 204 13.67 -6.99 1.33
N LEU A 205 12.81 -7.54 2.19
CA LEU A 205 13.20 -8.23 3.42
C LEU A 205 13.91 -9.55 3.10
N ASN A 206 15.14 -9.70 3.62
CA ASN A 206 15.88 -10.95 3.53
C ASN A 206 15.38 -11.96 4.55
N PHE A 207 14.38 -12.79 4.23
CA PHE A 207 13.93 -13.83 5.16
C PHE A 207 13.59 -15.11 4.39
N PRO A 208 14.40 -16.17 4.51
CA PRO A 208 14.18 -17.41 3.78
C PRO A 208 12.81 -18.03 4.08
N ARG A 209 12.05 -18.29 3.00
CA ARG A 209 10.75 -18.96 3.04
C ARG A 209 10.78 -20.12 2.07
N LEU A 210 10.58 -21.32 2.59
CA LEU A 210 10.62 -22.55 1.82
C LEU A 210 9.29 -23.29 1.89
N TRP A 211 8.99 -24.06 0.87
CA TRP A 211 7.85 -24.97 0.78
C TRP A 211 8.34 -26.42 0.72
N ILE A 212 7.64 -27.32 1.40
CA ILE A 212 7.86 -28.77 1.33
C ILE A 212 6.55 -29.52 1.09
N SER A 213 6.64 -30.74 0.56
CA SER A 213 5.45 -31.55 0.33
C SER A 213 4.76 -31.94 1.64
N LYS A 214 3.48 -32.30 1.54
CA LYS A 214 2.66 -32.71 2.68
C LYS A 214 3.23 -33.95 3.37
N GLU A 215 3.77 -34.89 2.60
CA GLU A 215 4.39 -36.13 3.11
C GLU A 215 5.67 -35.85 3.90
N ASP A 216 6.55 -35.00 3.36
CA ASP A 216 7.79 -34.62 4.04
C ASP A 216 7.51 -33.76 5.28
N GLY A 217 6.49 -32.91 5.23
CA GLY A 217 5.98 -32.19 6.41
C GLY A 217 5.49 -33.13 7.50
N ALA A 218 4.65 -34.11 7.16
CA ALA A 218 4.17 -35.13 8.08
C ALA A 218 5.32 -35.96 8.69
N TYR A 219 6.35 -36.27 7.88
CA TYR A 219 7.56 -36.94 8.36
C TYR A 219 8.33 -36.09 9.37
N LEU A 220 8.54 -34.80 9.10
CA LEU A 220 9.23 -33.88 10.02
C LEU A 220 8.45 -33.68 11.33
N LEU A 221 7.12 -33.58 11.26
CA LEU A 221 6.26 -33.50 12.45
C LEU A 221 6.39 -34.75 13.33
N LYS A 222 6.38 -35.95 12.71
CA LYS A 222 6.61 -37.21 13.41
C LYS A 222 8.01 -37.27 14.03
N LEU A 223 9.03 -36.84 13.30
CA LEU A 223 10.40 -36.82 13.80
C LEU A 223 10.57 -35.87 15.00
N LEU A 224 9.93 -34.70 14.96
CA LEU A 224 9.94 -33.73 16.04
C LEU A 224 9.28 -34.30 17.31
N SER A 225 8.16 -35.01 17.18
CA SER A 225 7.47 -35.61 18.33
C SER A 225 8.27 -36.77 18.94
N GLU A 226 8.85 -37.65 18.13
CA GLU A 226 9.66 -38.79 18.59
C GLU A 226 11.00 -38.37 19.22
N SER A 227 11.58 -37.26 18.76
CA SER A 227 12.89 -36.77 19.23
C SER A 227 12.80 -35.81 20.42
N GLY A 228 11.61 -35.55 20.95
CA GLY A 228 11.37 -34.53 21.98
C GLY A 228 11.80 -33.12 21.54
N GLY A 229 11.57 -32.77 20.27
CA GLY A 229 11.92 -31.47 19.68
C GLY A 229 13.41 -31.26 19.36
N LYS A 230 14.27 -32.27 19.53
CA LYS A 230 15.72 -32.17 19.30
C LYS A 230 16.12 -32.52 17.87
N VAL A 231 15.57 -31.79 16.90
CA VAL A 231 15.91 -31.97 15.47
C VAL A 231 16.81 -30.83 15.03
N LEU A 232 17.99 -31.16 14.50
CA LEU A 232 18.92 -30.19 13.94
C LEU A 232 18.91 -30.31 12.43
N VAL A 233 18.74 -29.19 11.73
CA VAL A 233 18.72 -29.15 10.26
C VAL A 233 19.80 -28.22 9.72
N HIS A 234 20.22 -28.50 8.50
CA HIS A 234 20.98 -27.60 7.64
C HIS A 234 20.12 -27.30 6.41
N VAL A 235 19.88 -26.03 6.15
CA VAL A 235 19.00 -25.56 5.08
C VAL A 235 19.84 -24.84 4.04
N LYS A 236 19.70 -25.26 2.79
CA LYS A 236 20.39 -24.68 1.64
C LYS A 236 19.37 -24.33 0.56
N SER A 237 19.41 -23.10 0.04
CA SER A 237 18.57 -22.63 -1.07
C SER A 237 19.33 -21.60 -1.90
N LYS A 238 19.13 -21.63 -3.23
CA LYS A 238 19.71 -20.65 -4.14
C LYS A 238 18.69 -20.20 -5.18
N MET A 239 18.42 -18.90 -5.24
CA MET A 239 17.63 -18.26 -6.29
C MET A 239 18.31 -16.96 -6.71
N VAL A 240 18.39 -16.69 -8.01
CA VAL A 240 19.15 -15.57 -8.57
C VAL A 240 18.36 -14.88 -9.68
N TRP A 241 18.36 -13.55 -9.69
CA TRP A 241 17.82 -12.77 -10.81
C TRP A 241 18.67 -12.93 -12.05
N LYS A 242 18.03 -13.24 -13.19
CA LYS A 242 18.70 -13.36 -14.48
C LYS A 242 17.93 -12.62 -15.56
N LYS A 243 18.69 -12.06 -16.50
CA LYS A 243 18.16 -11.63 -17.79
C LYS A 243 18.01 -12.87 -18.67
N VAL A 244 16.78 -13.20 -19.03
CA VAL A 244 16.41 -14.33 -19.88
C VAL A 244 15.78 -13.80 -21.16
N THR A 245 15.96 -14.52 -22.27
CA THR A 245 15.30 -14.20 -23.54
C THR A 245 13.98 -14.96 -23.59
N ALA A 246 12.87 -14.24 -23.50
CA ALA A 246 11.51 -14.76 -23.66
C ALA A 246 11.03 -14.55 -25.10
N LYS A 247 9.93 -15.21 -25.48
CA LYS A 247 9.40 -15.16 -26.85
C LYS A 247 7.88 -15.06 -26.89
N ASN A 248 7.36 -14.10 -27.66
CA ASN A 248 5.98 -14.12 -28.13
C ASN A 248 5.90 -15.01 -29.38
N ILE A 249 4.77 -15.69 -29.58
CA ILE A 249 4.51 -16.51 -30.77
C ILE A 249 3.43 -15.84 -31.58
N ILE A 250 3.75 -15.49 -32.82
CA ILE A 250 2.85 -14.77 -33.73
C ILE A 250 2.62 -15.64 -34.95
N GLY A 251 1.36 -15.80 -35.35
CA GLY A 251 0.96 -16.43 -36.61
C GLY A 251 -0.27 -15.74 -37.19
N MET A 252 -0.46 -15.79 -38.51
CA MET A 252 -1.60 -15.11 -39.13
C MET A 252 -2.39 -16.02 -40.06
N ILE A 253 -3.66 -15.67 -40.27
CA ILE A 253 -4.51 -16.24 -41.31
C ILE A 253 -4.94 -15.12 -42.22
N ASN A 254 -4.50 -15.19 -43.48
CA ASN A 254 -4.74 -14.12 -44.43
C ASN A 254 -6.23 -14.02 -44.80
N GLY A 255 -6.75 -12.78 -44.81
CA GLY A 255 -8.15 -12.52 -45.12
C GLY A 255 -8.48 -12.75 -46.60
N THR A 256 -9.72 -13.17 -46.89
CA THR A 256 -10.18 -13.36 -48.27
C THR A 256 -10.48 -12.05 -49.00
N VAL A 257 -10.78 -10.97 -48.27
CA VAL A 257 -11.11 -9.65 -48.82
C VAL A 257 -10.09 -8.60 -48.39
N TYR A 258 -9.72 -8.61 -47.11
CA TYR A 258 -8.80 -7.62 -46.53
C TYR A 258 -7.41 -8.21 -46.21
N GLY A 259 -6.98 -9.21 -46.98
CA GLY A 259 -5.75 -9.97 -46.76
C GLY A 259 -4.48 -9.26 -47.21
N TYR A 260 -3.40 -9.30 -46.42
CA TYR A 260 -2.09 -8.74 -46.75
C TYR A 260 -1.46 -9.38 -48.00
N ASN A 261 -0.75 -8.57 -48.79
CA ASN A 261 0.16 -9.06 -49.82
C ASN A 261 1.50 -9.47 -49.17
N LEU A 262 1.73 -10.78 -49.11
CA LEU A 262 2.99 -11.37 -48.63
C LEU A 262 3.97 -11.51 -49.80
N SER A 263 5.23 -11.14 -49.60
CA SER A 263 6.32 -11.45 -50.53
C SER A 263 6.65 -12.96 -50.51
N PRO A 264 7.39 -13.50 -51.51
CA PRO A 264 7.74 -14.93 -51.57
C PRO A 264 8.51 -15.46 -50.35
N ASN A 265 9.14 -14.58 -49.57
CA ASN A 265 9.84 -14.85 -48.32
C ASN A 265 8.98 -14.55 -47.06
N GLY A 266 7.68 -14.35 -47.19
CA GLY A 266 6.74 -14.18 -46.08
C GLY A 266 6.73 -12.79 -45.42
N THR A 267 7.41 -11.79 -46.01
CA THR A 267 7.46 -10.43 -45.46
C THR A 267 6.22 -9.63 -45.88
N ILE A 268 5.57 -8.98 -44.92
CA ILE A 268 4.46 -8.07 -45.21
C ILE A 268 5.01 -6.83 -45.91
N THR A 269 4.55 -6.56 -47.14
CA THR A 269 4.99 -5.38 -47.88
C THR A 269 4.01 -4.24 -47.66
N TYR A 270 4.33 -3.31 -46.76
CA TYR A 270 3.52 -2.10 -46.57
C TYR A 270 3.79 -1.09 -47.69
N LYS A 271 2.73 -0.55 -48.31
CA LYS A 271 2.86 0.59 -49.23
C LYS A 271 3.02 1.85 -48.38
N LYS A 272 4.18 2.54 -48.45
CA LYS A 272 4.39 3.84 -47.77
C LYS A 272 3.29 4.84 -48.18
N LEU A 273 2.69 5.50 -47.20
CA LEU A 273 1.66 6.52 -47.37
C LEU A 273 2.23 7.91 -47.07
N THR A 274 1.86 8.91 -47.86
CA THR A 274 2.29 10.31 -47.64
C THR A 274 1.24 11.08 -46.84
N ALA A 275 1.66 12.05 -46.01
CA ALA A 275 0.75 12.86 -45.18
C ALA A 275 -0.37 13.58 -45.96
N SER A 276 -0.14 13.90 -47.24
CA SER A 276 -1.15 14.48 -48.14
C SER A 276 -2.33 13.56 -48.46
N GLN A 277 -2.15 12.24 -48.36
CA GLN A 277 -3.18 11.25 -48.68
C GLN A 277 -4.19 11.03 -47.54
N ILE A 278 -3.92 11.56 -46.33
CA ILE A 278 -4.66 11.24 -45.10
C ILE A 278 -5.65 12.36 -44.68
N ASN A 279 -5.49 13.58 -45.17
CA ASN A 279 -6.24 14.76 -44.69
C ASN A 279 -7.53 15.11 -45.47
N THR A 280 -8.10 14.20 -46.27
CA THR A 280 -9.39 14.42 -46.95
C THR A 280 -10.49 13.53 -46.34
N PRO A 281 -11.54 14.09 -45.69
CA PRO A 281 -12.49 13.31 -44.89
C PRO A 281 -13.48 12.40 -45.65
N GLN A 282 -13.49 12.38 -46.99
CA GLN A 282 -14.63 11.79 -47.72
C GLN A 282 -14.33 10.67 -48.69
N GLU A 283 -13.07 10.31 -48.98
CA GLU A 283 -12.79 9.17 -49.89
C GLU A 283 -11.35 8.68 -49.74
N LEU A 284 -11.03 8.09 -48.59
CA LEU A 284 -9.73 7.50 -48.31
C LEU A 284 -9.74 6.02 -48.71
N THR A 285 -9.50 5.74 -49.99
CA THR A 285 -9.20 4.39 -50.51
C THR A 285 -7.74 4.02 -50.21
N ILE A 286 -7.36 3.85 -48.93
CA ILE A 286 -6.06 3.27 -48.57
C ILE A 286 -6.06 2.57 -47.18
N PRO A 287 -5.50 1.34 -47.00
CA PRO A 287 -5.28 0.22 -47.93
C PRO A 287 -6.37 -0.87 -47.81
N HIS A 288 -6.47 -1.77 -48.79
CA HIS A 288 -7.29 -3.00 -48.78
C HIS A 288 -6.92 -4.01 -47.67
N TYR A 289 -6.14 -3.63 -46.64
CA TYR A 289 -5.61 -4.57 -45.66
C TYR A 289 -6.08 -4.22 -44.24
N GLU A 290 -6.85 -5.11 -43.64
CA GLU A 290 -7.39 -4.97 -42.29
C GLU A 290 -7.18 -6.26 -41.51
N ALA A 291 -6.73 -6.15 -40.26
CA ALA A 291 -6.60 -7.28 -39.35
C ALA A 291 -7.41 -7.11 -38.08
N ILE A 292 -7.77 -8.22 -37.46
CA ILE A 292 -8.08 -8.29 -36.02
C ILE A 292 -7.01 -9.16 -35.36
N SER A 293 -6.73 -8.93 -34.07
CA SER A 293 -5.86 -9.84 -33.31
C SER A 293 -6.67 -10.65 -32.30
N ILE A 294 -6.24 -11.88 -32.06
CA ILE A 294 -6.74 -12.75 -30.99
C ILE A 294 -5.52 -13.16 -30.18
N THR A 295 -5.55 -12.86 -28.89
CA THR A 295 -4.39 -12.96 -28.00
C THR A 295 -4.71 -13.81 -26.78
N ALA A 296 -3.69 -14.47 -26.22
CA ALA A 296 -3.73 -15.12 -24.93
C ALA A 296 -2.29 -15.24 -24.39
N HIS A 297 -2.10 -15.27 -23.07
CA HIS A 297 -0.83 -15.62 -22.48
C HIS A 297 -0.71 -17.14 -22.30
N TYR A 298 0.53 -17.65 -22.28
CA TYR A 298 0.81 -19.07 -22.11
C TYR A 298 1.74 -19.39 -20.93
N ASP A 299 2.39 -18.37 -20.38
CA ASP A 299 3.10 -18.45 -19.10
C ASP A 299 2.12 -18.60 -17.93
N SER A 300 2.65 -18.95 -16.77
CA SER A 300 1.87 -19.16 -15.54
C SER A 300 2.64 -18.65 -14.34
N PHE A 301 1.96 -18.41 -13.22
CA PHE A 301 2.61 -17.99 -11.99
C PHE A 301 2.20 -18.79 -10.77
N SER A 302 3.09 -18.82 -9.77
CA SER A 302 2.82 -19.36 -8.45
C SER A 302 3.70 -18.67 -7.42
N CYS A 303 3.20 -18.54 -6.19
CA CYS A 303 4.02 -18.10 -5.05
C CYS A 303 5.24 -19.00 -4.80
N VAL A 304 5.26 -20.21 -5.37
CA VAL A 304 6.43 -21.09 -5.47
C VAL A 304 6.79 -21.23 -6.96
N PRO A 305 7.77 -20.48 -7.48
CA PRO A 305 8.01 -20.39 -8.94
C PRO A 305 8.31 -21.73 -9.62
N SER A 306 8.94 -22.66 -8.89
CA SER A 306 9.22 -24.01 -9.38
C SER A 306 7.99 -24.94 -9.43
N LEU A 307 6.85 -24.52 -8.85
CA LEU A 307 5.58 -25.25 -8.80
C LEU A 307 4.44 -24.33 -9.29
N ALA A 308 4.40 -24.09 -10.60
CA ALA A 308 3.38 -23.27 -11.26
C ALA A 308 2.69 -24.04 -12.41
N PRO A 309 1.75 -24.95 -12.10
CA PRO A 309 1.10 -25.77 -13.13
C PRO A 309 0.13 -24.97 -14.00
N GLY A 310 -0.48 -23.89 -13.50
CA GLY A 310 -1.25 -22.91 -14.30
C GLY A 310 -2.36 -23.52 -15.16
N ALA A 311 -3.23 -24.38 -14.61
CA ALA A 311 -4.28 -25.02 -15.40
C ALA A 311 -5.31 -24.02 -15.91
N ASP A 312 -5.81 -23.12 -15.05
CA ASP A 312 -6.72 -22.04 -15.45
C ASP A 312 -6.04 -21.06 -16.43
N ASP A 313 -4.78 -20.66 -16.17
CA ASP A 313 -3.99 -19.81 -17.10
C ASP A 313 -3.88 -20.43 -18.51
N SER A 314 -3.87 -21.77 -18.61
CA SER A 314 -3.78 -22.46 -19.90
C SER A 314 -5.09 -22.47 -20.71
N ALA A 315 -6.22 -22.10 -20.11
CA ALA A 315 -7.52 -22.19 -20.76
C ALA A 315 -7.64 -21.24 -21.96
N GLY A 316 -7.16 -20.00 -21.82
CA GLY A 316 -7.18 -18.99 -22.89
C GLY A 316 -6.35 -19.40 -24.10
N ILE A 317 -5.10 -19.82 -23.88
CA ILE A 317 -4.22 -20.28 -24.97
C ILE A 317 -4.73 -21.57 -25.63
N SER A 318 -5.33 -22.47 -24.86
CA SER A 318 -5.92 -23.70 -25.41
C SER A 318 -7.11 -23.42 -26.33
N ALA A 319 -7.95 -22.43 -25.97
CA ALA A 319 -9.01 -21.96 -26.84
C ALA A 319 -8.46 -21.23 -28.08
N LEU A 320 -7.42 -20.42 -27.92
CA LEU A 320 -6.76 -19.70 -29.01
C LEU A 320 -6.24 -20.66 -30.10
N LEU A 321 -5.61 -21.77 -29.70
CA LEU A 321 -5.15 -22.81 -30.62
C LEU A 321 -6.30 -23.40 -31.46
N GLU A 322 -7.44 -23.72 -30.84
CA GLU A 322 -8.59 -24.27 -31.58
C GLU A 322 -9.36 -23.23 -32.40
N PHE A 323 -9.32 -21.95 -32.00
CA PHE A 323 -9.83 -20.85 -32.80
C PHE A 323 -8.94 -20.63 -34.04
N ALA A 324 -7.62 -20.74 -33.91
CA ALA A 324 -6.70 -20.71 -35.03
C ALA A 324 -6.99 -21.84 -36.04
N ASN A 325 -7.22 -23.06 -35.55
CA ASN A 325 -7.66 -24.19 -36.37
C ASN A 325 -9.05 -23.97 -37.01
N TYR A 326 -9.97 -23.27 -36.34
CA TYR A 326 -11.29 -22.95 -36.90
C TYR A 326 -11.16 -22.02 -38.11
N PHE A 327 -10.45 -20.90 -37.93
CA PHE A 327 -10.30 -19.88 -38.95
C PHE A 327 -9.39 -20.31 -40.10
N SER A 328 -8.51 -21.30 -39.93
CA SER A 328 -7.69 -21.81 -41.04
C SER A 328 -8.53 -22.63 -42.02
N LYS A 329 -9.54 -23.35 -41.51
CA LYS A 329 -10.55 -24.09 -42.28
C LYS A 329 -11.66 -23.19 -42.80
N ASN A 330 -12.02 -22.15 -42.03
CA ASN A 330 -13.09 -21.20 -42.34
C ASN A 330 -12.49 -19.80 -42.51
N ARG A 331 -11.80 -19.57 -43.64
CA ARG A 331 -11.04 -18.34 -43.87
C ARG A 331 -11.95 -17.10 -43.80
N PRO A 332 -11.67 -16.13 -42.90
CA PRO A 332 -12.49 -14.95 -42.73
C PRO A 332 -12.24 -13.89 -43.83
N ARG A 333 -13.09 -12.86 -43.89
CA ARG A 333 -12.89 -11.71 -44.78
C ARG A 333 -11.66 -10.89 -44.40
N ARG A 334 -11.43 -10.65 -43.11
CA ARG A 334 -10.24 -9.95 -42.58
C ARG A 334 -9.10 -10.90 -42.28
N THR A 335 -7.89 -10.35 -42.23
CA THR A 335 -6.75 -11.08 -41.66
C THR A 335 -6.96 -11.26 -40.16
N ILE A 336 -6.58 -12.41 -39.62
CA ILE A 336 -6.50 -12.61 -38.16
C ILE A 336 -5.04 -12.82 -37.78
N ILE A 337 -4.58 -12.09 -36.76
CA ILE A 337 -3.26 -12.25 -36.15
C ILE A 337 -3.44 -12.94 -34.80
N PHE A 338 -2.93 -14.16 -34.67
CA PHE A 338 -2.90 -14.89 -33.42
C PHE A 338 -1.60 -14.60 -32.69
N ILE A 339 -1.69 -14.22 -31.41
CA ILE A 339 -0.52 -13.88 -30.61
C ILE A 339 -0.58 -14.60 -29.27
N ALA A 340 0.44 -15.40 -28.97
CA ALA A 340 0.64 -16.00 -27.66
C ALA A 340 1.74 -15.23 -26.91
N PHE A 341 1.38 -14.60 -25.79
CA PHE A 341 2.30 -13.76 -24.99
C PHE A 341 3.00 -14.55 -23.89
N ALA A 342 4.27 -14.21 -23.65
CA ALA A 342 4.99 -14.52 -22.42
C ALA A 342 5.20 -13.27 -21.58
N GLY A 343 5.64 -13.42 -20.33
CA GLY A 343 5.92 -12.29 -19.46
C GLY A 343 4.66 -11.58 -18.96
N PHE A 344 3.52 -12.28 -18.89
CA PHE A 344 2.27 -11.72 -18.37
C PHE A 344 2.44 -11.34 -16.90
N TRP A 345 3.02 -12.26 -16.12
CA TRP A 345 3.23 -12.11 -14.68
C TRP A 345 4.40 -11.21 -14.29
N GLU A 346 5.30 -10.93 -15.23
CA GLU A 346 6.40 -9.97 -15.10
C GLU A 346 6.02 -8.55 -15.57
N GLY A 347 4.74 -8.17 -15.39
CA GLY A 347 4.24 -6.83 -15.68
C GLY A 347 3.87 -6.60 -17.14
N LEU A 348 3.17 -7.57 -17.76
CA LEU A 348 2.69 -7.54 -19.14
C LEU A 348 3.80 -7.29 -20.17
N PHE A 349 5.01 -7.81 -19.91
CA PHE A 349 6.21 -7.44 -20.64
C PHE A 349 6.16 -7.87 -22.11
N GLY A 350 5.57 -9.04 -22.41
CA GLY A 350 5.42 -9.52 -23.79
C GLY A 350 4.48 -8.66 -24.62
N SER A 351 3.31 -8.31 -24.09
CA SER A 351 2.34 -7.44 -24.80
C SER A 351 2.84 -5.99 -24.91
N ARG A 352 3.56 -5.47 -23.89
CA ARG A 352 4.25 -4.17 -23.97
C ARG A 352 5.31 -4.15 -25.06
N THR A 353 6.11 -5.21 -25.17
CA THR A 353 7.12 -5.31 -26.22
C THR A 353 6.47 -5.38 -27.60
N TYR A 354 5.41 -6.18 -27.75
CA TYR A 354 4.67 -6.28 -29.00
C TYR A 354 4.13 -4.91 -29.43
N VAL A 355 3.53 -4.15 -28.51
CA VAL A 355 3.09 -2.78 -28.79
C VAL A 355 4.29 -1.91 -29.17
N ASP A 356 5.36 -1.87 -28.39
CA ASP A 356 6.52 -1.00 -28.66
C ASP A 356 7.18 -1.24 -30.03
N GLU A 357 7.25 -2.50 -30.48
CA GLU A 357 7.89 -2.88 -31.75
C GLU A 357 6.96 -2.83 -32.97
N ASN A 358 5.69 -3.22 -32.81
CA ASN A 358 4.76 -3.39 -33.94
C ASN A 358 3.84 -2.19 -34.13
N PHE A 359 3.66 -1.33 -33.12
CA PHE A 359 2.80 -0.17 -33.22
C PHE A 359 3.58 1.05 -33.74
N GLY A 360 3.34 1.40 -35.00
CA GLY A 360 3.79 2.67 -35.56
C GLY A 360 4.36 2.62 -36.97
N VAL A 361 3.47 2.46 -37.95
CA VAL A 361 3.81 2.85 -39.32
C VAL A 361 4.05 4.36 -39.34
N GLU A 362 5.29 4.78 -39.56
CA GLU A 362 5.63 6.18 -39.86
C GLU A 362 4.95 6.58 -41.18
N ILE A 363 4.14 7.63 -41.12
CA ILE A 363 3.66 8.32 -42.31
C ILE A 363 4.64 9.44 -42.61
N GLU A 364 5.12 9.48 -43.85
CA GLU A 364 6.04 10.51 -44.31
C GLU A 364 5.39 11.90 -44.18
N GLY A 365 5.90 12.73 -43.27
CA GLY A 365 5.36 14.05 -42.94
C GLY A 365 4.39 14.10 -41.74
N SER A 366 4.25 13.02 -40.95
CA SER A 366 3.47 12.99 -39.71
C SER A 366 4.27 12.41 -38.55
N THR A 367 4.09 12.96 -37.34
CA THR A 367 4.60 12.39 -36.08
C THR A 367 3.72 11.25 -35.53
N ASN A 368 2.56 10.98 -36.15
CA ASN A 368 1.59 10.01 -35.64
C ASN A 368 1.87 8.59 -36.15
N ARG A 369 1.91 7.65 -35.21
CA ARG A 369 2.02 6.20 -35.42
C ARG A 369 0.64 5.57 -35.64
N TRP A 370 0.53 4.58 -36.52
CA TRP A 370 -0.73 3.85 -36.80
C TRP A 370 -0.61 2.35 -36.56
N ASP A 371 -1.67 1.77 -35.97
CA ASP A 371 -1.91 0.33 -35.92
C ASP A 371 -2.83 -0.06 -37.09
N LEU A 372 -2.44 -1.10 -37.83
CA LEU A 372 -3.21 -1.64 -38.94
C LEU A 372 -4.25 -2.69 -38.48
N THR A 373 -4.19 -3.08 -37.21
CA THR A 373 -5.16 -3.93 -36.53
C THR A 373 -6.35 -3.09 -36.06
N ARG A 374 -7.57 -3.50 -36.41
CA ARG A 374 -8.79 -2.75 -36.09
C ARG A 374 -9.24 -2.96 -34.65
N ILE A 375 -9.18 -4.21 -34.17
CA ILE A 375 -9.58 -4.61 -32.84
C ILE A 375 -8.65 -5.70 -32.35
N HIS A 376 -8.27 -5.63 -31.08
CA HIS A 376 -7.54 -6.69 -30.38
C HIS A 376 -8.47 -7.39 -29.40
N PHE A 377 -8.56 -8.72 -29.49
CA PHE A 377 -9.29 -9.54 -28.52
C PHE A 377 -8.31 -10.35 -27.68
N ASN A 378 -8.59 -10.48 -26.38
CA ASN A 378 -7.83 -11.35 -25.48
C ASN A 378 -8.73 -12.42 -24.86
N LEU A 379 -8.20 -13.63 -24.67
CA LEU A 379 -8.91 -14.77 -24.08
C LEU A 379 -8.29 -15.09 -22.71
N ASP A 380 -9.09 -14.98 -21.66
CA ASP A 380 -8.63 -15.16 -20.27
C ASP A 380 -9.72 -15.81 -19.41
N TYR A 381 -9.72 -17.13 -19.39
CA TYR A 381 -10.79 -17.88 -18.73
C TYR A 381 -10.37 -18.46 -17.38
N SER A 382 -11.38 -18.79 -16.59
CA SER A 382 -11.30 -19.58 -15.37
C SER A 382 -12.52 -20.48 -15.30
N SER A 383 -12.34 -21.63 -14.67
CA SER A 383 -13.40 -22.62 -14.52
C SER A 383 -14.29 -22.42 -13.28
N ASP A 384 -13.98 -21.45 -12.42
CA ASP A 384 -14.75 -21.14 -11.20
C ASP A 384 -16.23 -20.83 -11.48
N VAL A 385 -16.51 -20.04 -12.52
CA VAL A 385 -17.86 -19.57 -12.88
C VAL A 385 -18.03 -19.63 -14.39
N ASN A 386 -19.25 -19.89 -14.86
CA ASN A 386 -19.57 -19.99 -16.29
C ASN A 386 -19.90 -18.65 -16.99
N THR A 387 -19.70 -17.52 -16.32
CA THR A 387 -20.09 -16.20 -16.84
C THR A 387 -18.96 -15.58 -17.65
N LEU A 388 -19.19 -15.44 -18.95
CA LEU A 388 -18.26 -14.72 -19.83
C LEU A 388 -18.42 -13.22 -19.64
N GLY A 389 -17.31 -12.53 -19.50
CA GLY A 389 -17.21 -11.10 -19.37
C GLY A 389 -16.58 -10.43 -20.58
N LEU A 390 -17.07 -9.25 -20.95
CA LEU A 390 -16.43 -8.36 -21.92
C LEU A 390 -15.77 -7.17 -21.20
N MET A 391 -14.45 -7.11 -21.23
CA MET A 391 -13.62 -6.16 -20.49
C MET A 391 -12.82 -5.25 -21.40
N TYR A 392 -12.58 -4.01 -20.98
CA TYR A 392 -11.74 -3.05 -21.70
C TYR A 392 -10.64 -2.42 -20.83
N VAL A 393 -10.67 -2.66 -19.52
CA VAL A 393 -9.73 -2.10 -18.54
C VAL A 393 -9.41 -3.17 -17.50
N GLY A 394 -8.16 -3.17 -17.02
CA GLY A 394 -7.70 -3.97 -15.89
C GLY A 394 -6.99 -3.12 -14.85
N ASN A 395 -6.48 -3.75 -13.79
CA ASN A 395 -5.84 -3.06 -12.68
C ASN A 395 -4.35 -2.78 -12.92
N TYR A 396 -3.72 -3.13 -14.04
CA TYR A 396 -2.29 -2.83 -14.24
C TYR A 396 -2.05 -1.32 -14.47
N TYR A 397 -2.68 -0.72 -15.48
CA TYR A 397 -2.64 0.73 -15.69
C TYR A 397 -3.88 1.45 -15.18
N GLY A 398 -5.03 0.77 -15.02
CA GLY A 398 -6.26 1.40 -14.53
C GLY A 398 -6.78 2.54 -15.43
N ALA A 399 -6.62 2.46 -16.75
CA ALA A 399 -6.98 3.53 -17.68
C ALA A 399 -8.48 3.52 -18.07
N TRP A 400 -9.39 3.96 -17.20
CA TRP A 400 -10.86 3.82 -17.38
C TRP A 400 -11.65 5.11 -17.72
N SER A 401 -11.00 6.26 -17.96
CA SER A 401 -11.65 7.59 -18.08
C SER A 401 -12.88 7.64 -19.02
N THR A 402 -13.85 8.50 -18.64
CA THR A 402 -15.13 8.73 -19.34
C THR A 402 -15.25 10.12 -19.96
N ARG A 403 -14.28 11.02 -19.75
CA ARG A 403 -14.44 12.46 -20.01
C ARG A 403 -14.17 12.90 -21.46
N TRP A 404 -13.67 12.01 -22.31
CA TRP A 404 -13.33 12.32 -23.71
C TRP A 404 -14.07 11.45 -24.71
N THR A 405 -14.33 12.02 -25.88
CA THR A 405 -14.97 11.33 -27.02
C THR A 405 -14.14 10.16 -27.58
N ASP A 406 -12.85 10.07 -27.21
CA ASP A 406 -11.89 9.05 -27.68
C ASP A 406 -11.12 8.38 -26.52
N CYS A 407 -11.78 8.27 -25.35
CA CYS A 407 -11.23 7.54 -24.21
C CYS A 407 -11.32 6.00 -24.42
N PRO A 408 -10.55 5.20 -23.64
CA PRO A 408 -10.66 3.74 -23.64
C PRO A 408 -12.10 3.21 -23.63
N LEU A 409 -12.96 3.78 -22.77
CA LEU A 409 -14.37 3.38 -22.67
C LEU A 409 -15.15 3.71 -23.95
N ALA A 410 -14.94 4.88 -24.55
CA ALA A 410 -15.61 5.28 -25.79
C ALA A 410 -15.26 4.32 -26.94
N ARG A 411 -13.97 3.97 -27.10
CA ARG A 411 -13.53 2.99 -28.10
C ARG A 411 -14.14 1.61 -27.86
N ALA A 412 -14.11 1.13 -26.62
CA ALA A 412 -14.73 -0.14 -26.24
C ALA A 412 -16.26 -0.14 -26.47
N SER A 413 -16.93 0.98 -26.24
CA SER A 413 -18.39 1.13 -26.41
C SER A 413 -18.85 0.84 -27.84
N THR A 414 -18.05 1.23 -28.83
CA THR A 414 -18.35 0.96 -30.26
C THR A 414 -18.41 -0.54 -30.56
N VAL A 415 -17.51 -1.33 -29.96
CA VAL A 415 -17.45 -2.78 -30.11
C VAL A 415 -18.56 -3.44 -29.29
N ALA A 416 -18.78 -2.97 -28.05
CA ALA A 416 -19.78 -3.54 -27.14
C ALA A 416 -21.20 -3.47 -27.70
N VAL A 417 -21.57 -2.39 -28.43
CA VAL A 417 -22.86 -2.30 -29.12
C VAL A 417 -23.06 -3.47 -30.09
N LYS A 418 -22.05 -3.80 -30.89
CA LYS A 418 -22.11 -4.94 -31.82
C LYS A 418 -22.16 -6.28 -31.08
N VAL A 419 -21.36 -6.44 -30.01
CA VAL A 419 -21.40 -7.65 -29.16
C VAL A 419 -22.81 -7.90 -28.64
N ARG A 420 -23.52 -6.88 -28.17
CA ARG A 420 -24.91 -7.02 -27.68
C ARG A 420 -25.89 -7.43 -28.77
N ASN A 421 -25.73 -6.89 -29.98
CA ASN A 421 -26.56 -7.28 -31.12
C ASN A 421 -26.34 -8.75 -31.49
N TYR A 422 -25.09 -9.18 -31.60
CA TYR A 422 -24.77 -10.60 -31.85
C TYR A 422 -25.25 -11.49 -30.71
N TYR A 423 -25.11 -11.07 -29.46
CA TYR A 423 -25.60 -11.85 -28.31
C TYR A 423 -27.12 -12.09 -28.39
N ALA A 424 -27.90 -11.07 -28.75
CA ALA A 424 -29.35 -11.22 -28.94
C ALA A 424 -29.68 -12.23 -30.05
N GLU A 425 -28.91 -12.23 -31.14
CA GLU A 425 -29.07 -13.17 -32.24
C GLU A 425 -28.65 -14.59 -31.87
N ILE A 426 -27.52 -14.76 -31.17
CA ILE A 426 -27.03 -16.03 -30.64
C ILE A 426 -28.10 -16.68 -29.74
N VAL A 427 -28.66 -15.92 -28.79
CA VAL A 427 -29.71 -16.43 -27.91
C VAL A 427 -30.95 -16.81 -28.71
N LYS A 428 -31.32 -16.02 -29.72
CA LYS A 428 -32.47 -16.31 -30.59
C LYS A 428 -32.28 -17.58 -31.42
N GLN A 429 -31.11 -17.78 -32.04
CA GLN A 429 -30.84 -18.94 -32.90
C GLN A 429 -30.63 -20.24 -32.12
N LEU A 430 -29.95 -20.17 -30.97
CA LEU A 430 -29.59 -21.33 -30.15
C LEU A 430 -30.70 -21.73 -29.17
N GLY A 431 -31.62 -20.82 -28.82
CA GLY A 431 -32.64 -21.06 -27.80
C GLY A 431 -32.05 -21.23 -26.38
N LYS A 432 -30.77 -20.90 -26.18
CA LYS A 432 -30.01 -21.02 -24.94
C LYS A 432 -29.49 -19.64 -24.54
N LYS A 433 -29.74 -19.23 -23.30
CA LYS A 433 -29.19 -17.99 -22.74
C LYS A 433 -27.86 -18.27 -22.06
N TYR A 434 -26.79 -17.65 -22.55
CA TYR A 434 -25.47 -17.74 -21.95
C TYR A 434 -25.30 -16.68 -20.85
N PRO A 435 -24.76 -17.02 -19.67
CA PRO A 435 -24.36 -16.01 -18.69
C PRO A 435 -23.29 -15.08 -19.29
N PHE A 436 -23.64 -13.80 -19.44
CA PHE A 436 -22.78 -12.79 -20.08
C PHE A 436 -22.82 -11.48 -19.28
N TYR A 437 -21.65 -10.91 -19.01
CA TYR A 437 -21.49 -9.64 -18.32
C TYR A 437 -20.74 -8.63 -19.20
N ASP A 438 -21.42 -7.56 -19.58
CA ASP A 438 -20.84 -6.48 -20.38
C ASP A 438 -20.33 -5.36 -19.45
N ALA A 439 -19.02 -5.32 -19.21
CA ALA A 439 -18.40 -4.32 -18.33
C ALA A 439 -18.12 -2.98 -19.02
N VAL A 440 -18.54 -2.84 -20.29
CA VAL A 440 -18.48 -1.56 -21.00
C VAL A 440 -19.72 -0.73 -20.70
N VAL A 441 -20.87 -1.38 -20.46
CA VAL A 441 -22.13 -0.72 -20.07
C VAL A 441 -22.32 -0.70 -18.55
N ASN A 442 -21.92 -1.78 -17.88
CA ASN A 442 -21.91 -1.86 -16.43
C ASN A 442 -20.57 -1.35 -15.90
N PHE A 443 -20.49 -1.00 -14.62
CA PHE A 443 -19.25 -0.46 -14.08
C PHE A 443 -18.17 -1.56 -14.01
N TRP A 444 -16.98 -1.30 -14.56
CA TRP A 444 -15.93 -2.29 -14.75
C TRP A 444 -15.37 -2.83 -13.43
N SER A 445 -15.42 -2.06 -12.35
CA SER A 445 -14.90 -2.51 -11.06
C SER A 445 -15.84 -3.52 -10.37
N GLU A 446 -17.12 -3.61 -10.77
CA GLU A 446 -18.05 -4.66 -10.30
C GLU A 446 -17.74 -6.03 -10.94
N PHE A 447 -16.75 -6.08 -11.85
CA PHE A 447 -16.45 -7.25 -12.67
C PHE A 447 -15.79 -8.41 -11.92
N SER A 448 -14.82 -8.13 -11.06
CA SER A 448 -14.05 -9.16 -10.36
C SER A 448 -13.82 -8.74 -8.91
N PRO A 449 -13.98 -9.66 -7.94
CA PRO A 449 -13.77 -9.37 -6.53
C PRO A 449 -12.30 -9.25 -6.13
N ILE A 450 -11.36 -9.61 -7.01
CA ILE A 450 -9.92 -9.47 -6.79
C ILE A 450 -9.30 -8.65 -7.93
N PRO A 451 -8.21 -7.88 -7.68
CA PRO A 451 -7.48 -7.20 -8.74
C PRO A 451 -6.92 -8.17 -9.79
N TYR A 452 -6.89 -7.75 -11.06
CA TYR A 452 -6.41 -8.54 -12.20
C TYR A 452 -5.66 -7.68 -13.23
N MET A 453 -4.90 -8.32 -14.12
CA MET A 453 -4.25 -7.68 -15.28
C MET A 453 -4.84 -8.25 -16.56
N LEU A 454 -4.74 -7.52 -17.68
CA LEU A 454 -5.14 -8.03 -19.00
C LEU A 454 -4.06 -7.73 -20.05
N ASP A 455 -3.81 -8.66 -20.97
CA ASP A 455 -2.87 -8.45 -22.09
C ASP A 455 -3.28 -7.27 -22.99
N ILE A 456 -4.56 -6.88 -22.98
CA ILE A 456 -5.08 -5.74 -23.75
C ILE A 456 -4.67 -4.38 -23.20
N GLU A 457 -4.23 -4.29 -21.94
CA GLU A 457 -3.99 -3.01 -21.28
C GLU A 457 -2.92 -2.15 -22.01
N PRO A 458 -1.78 -2.70 -22.45
CA PRO A 458 -0.82 -2.01 -23.33
C PRO A 458 -1.44 -1.46 -24.62
N PHE A 459 -2.32 -2.23 -25.27
CA PHE A 459 -2.99 -1.84 -26.52
C PHE A 459 -3.94 -0.66 -26.29
N MET A 460 -4.71 -0.70 -25.19
CA MET A 460 -5.61 0.38 -24.81
C MET A 460 -4.85 1.66 -24.46
N LEU A 461 -3.76 1.53 -23.70
CA LEU A 461 -2.88 2.65 -23.34
C LEU A 461 -2.25 3.30 -24.59
N ALA A 462 -1.88 2.49 -25.59
CA ALA A 462 -1.31 2.96 -26.86
C ALA A 462 -2.33 3.55 -27.85
N GLY A 463 -3.61 3.67 -27.47
CA GLY A 463 -4.61 4.31 -28.32
C GLY A 463 -5.43 3.36 -29.22
N SER A 464 -5.22 2.04 -29.13
CA SER A 464 -5.97 1.04 -29.90
C SER A 464 -7.29 0.65 -29.24
N THR A 465 -8.15 -0.02 -30.02
CA THR A 465 -9.39 -0.65 -29.52
C THR A 465 -9.09 -2.10 -29.16
N ALA A 466 -9.19 -2.45 -27.89
CA ALA A 466 -8.91 -3.79 -27.39
C ALA A 466 -9.89 -4.21 -26.30
N LEU A 467 -10.36 -5.46 -26.35
CA LEU A 467 -11.29 -6.01 -25.36
C LEU A 467 -10.89 -7.44 -24.97
N ALA A 468 -11.07 -7.80 -23.70
CA ALA A 468 -10.79 -9.13 -23.20
C ALA A 468 -12.08 -9.88 -22.90
N PHE A 469 -12.15 -11.11 -23.39
CA PHE A 469 -13.12 -12.11 -22.99
C PHE A 469 -12.59 -12.81 -21.74
N ARG A 470 -13.04 -12.33 -20.58
CA ARG A 470 -12.58 -12.79 -19.27
C ARG A 470 -13.71 -13.39 -18.45
N THR A 471 -13.45 -14.41 -17.63
CA THR A 471 -14.45 -14.88 -16.65
C THR A 471 -14.83 -13.78 -15.65
N ALA A 472 -16.12 -13.44 -15.60
CA ALA A 472 -16.66 -12.41 -14.72
C ALA A 472 -17.07 -12.98 -13.36
N LYS A 473 -17.01 -12.16 -12.31
CA LYS A 473 -17.52 -12.43 -10.95
C LYS A 473 -16.92 -13.66 -10.26
N ALA A 474 -15.72 -14.07 -10.67
CA ALA A 474 -14.99 -15.20 -10.10
C ALA A 474 -13.87 -14.72 -9.14
N TRP A 475 -13.75 -15.37 -7.97
CA TRP A 475 -12.64 -15.13 -7.03
C TRP A 475 -11.30 -15.70 -7.52
N ARG A 476 -11.30 -16.72 -8.39
CA ARG A 476 -10.10 -17.42 -8.86
C ARG A 476 -9.27 -17.94 -7.69
N ALA A 477 -9.90 -18.74 -6.83
CA ALA A 477 -9.35 -19.09 -5.53
C ALA A 477 -7.98 -19.78 -5.62
N HIS A 478 -7.76 -20.66 -6.60
CA HIS A 478 -6.50 -21.42 -6.73
C HIS A 478 -5.46 -20.74 -7.62
N TRP A 479 -5.80 -19.62 -8.24
CA TRP A 479 -4.91 -18.87 -9.14
C TRP A 479 -3.67 -18.40 -8.40
N ASN A 480 -2.51 -18.43 -9.07
CA ASN A 480 -1.20 -18.07 -8.50
C ASN A 480 -0.72 -18.97 -7.36
N THR A 481 -1.19 -20.22 -7.31
CA THR A 481 -0.79 -21.19 -6.28
C THR A 481 -0.35 -22.50 -6.93
N PRO A 482 0.41 -23.36 -6.21
CA PRO A 482 0.73 -24.71 -6.67
C PRO A 482 -0.51 -25.61 -6.91
N PHE A 483 -1.70 -25.18 -6.48
CA PHE A 483 -2.96 -25.91 -6.62
C PHE A 483 -3.76 -25.51 -7.87
N ASP A 484 -3.25 -24.64 -8.74
CA ASP A 484 -3.86 -24.40 -10.05
C ASP A 484 -3.58 -25.59 -10.99
N THR A 485 -4.22 -26.72 -10.72
CA THR A 485 -3.98 -28.02 -11.33
C THR A 485 -5.18 -28.52 -12.13
N ILE A 486 -4.91 -29.37 -13.12
CA ILE A 486 -5.90 -29.83 -14.11
C ILE A 486 -7.06 -30.62 -13.51
N ASP A 487 -6.86 -31.25 -12.34
CA ASP A 487 -7.88 -32.00 -11.61
C ASP A 487 -8.93 -31.10 -10.94
N ARG A 488 -8.63 -29.80 -10.79
CA ARG A 488 -9.54 -28.81 -10.20
C ARG A 488 -10.36 -28.04 -11.23
N VAL A 489 -10.08 -28.22 -12.52
CA VAL A 489 -10.78 -27.54 -13.61
C VAL A 489 -12.21 -28.06 -13.74
N ILE A 490 -13.19 -27.16 -13.62
CA ILE A 490 -14.61 -27.45 -13.82
C ILE A 490 -14.97 -27.24 -15.30
N TRP A 491 -14.89 -28.32 -16.07
CA TRP A 491 -15.09 -28.28 -17.53
C TRP A 491 -16.45 -27.71 -17.97
N GLU A 492 -17.51 -27.98 -17.20
CA GLU A 492 -18.87 -27.53 -17.50
C GLU A 492 -19.02 -26.00 -17.44
N ASN A 493 -18.21 -25.34 -16.62
CA ASN A 493 -18.20 -23.88 -16.50
C ASN A 493 -17.36 -23.21 -17.60
N LEU A 494 -16.31 -23.88 -18.06
CA LEU A 494 -15.39 -23.32 -19.04
C LEU A 494 -15.99 -23.34 -20.46
N LYS A 495 -16.69 -24.41 -20.81
CA LYS A 495 -17.21 -24.62 -22.17
C LYS A 495 -18.11 -23.49 -22.70
N PRO A 496 -19.12 -23.00 -21.95
CA PRO A 496 -20.00 -21.92 -22.43
C PRO A 496 -19.25 -20.62 -22.74
N GLN A 497 -18.13 -20.36 -22.05
CA GLN A 497 -17.32 -19.17 -22.24
C GLN A 497 -16.54 -19.23 -23.57
N VAL A 498 -15.98 -20.40 -23.89
CA VAL A 498 -15.27 -20.66 -25.15
C VAL A 498 -16.25 -20.63 -26.33
N GLU A 499 -17.41 -21.29 -26.21
CA GLU A 499 -18.50 -21.25 -27.20
C GLU A 499 -18.89 -19.81 -27.55
N LEU A 500 -19.21 -19.01 -26.52
CA LEU A 500 -19.70 -17.65 -26.71
C LEU A 500 -18.61 -16.73 -27.27
N SER A 501 -17.35 -16.91 -26.88
CA SER A 501 -16.23 -16.12 -27.40
C SER A 501 -16.03 -16.33 -28.89
N LEU A 502 -16.06 -17.58 -29.38
CA LEU A 502 -15.95 -17.85 -30.82
C LEU A 502 -17.16 -17.28 -31.59
N CYS A 503 -18.36 -17.42 -31.03
CA CYS A 503 -19.57 -16.82 -31.60
C CYS A 503 -19.48 -15.29 -31.72
N PHE A 504 -18.73 -14.59 -30.87
CA PHE A 504 -18.46 -13.16 -31.06
C PHE A 504 -17.36 -12.89 -32.08
N LEU A 505 -16.27 -13.66 -32.07
CA LEU A 505 -15.12 -13.44 -32.94
C LEU A 505 -15.42 -13.65 -34.42
N VAL A 506 -16.24 -14.65 -34.77
CA VAL A 506 -16.56 -14.97 -36.17
C VAL A 506 -17.26 -13.82 -36.90
N PRO A 507 -18.31 -13.17 -36.34
CA PRO A 507 -18.88 -11.96 -36.93
C PRO A 507 -17.87 -10.81 -37.06
N PHE A 508 -17.04 -10.53 -36.04
CA PHE A 508 -16.05 -9.44 -36.13
C PHE A 508 -14.99 -9.68 -37.21
N ALA A 509 -14.62 -10.93 -37.45
CA ALA A 509 -13.72 -11.28 -38.54
C ALA A 509 -14.33 -11.05 -39.95
N ASN A 510 -15.65 -10.89 -40.05
CA ASN A 510 -16.39 -10.81 -41.32
C ASN A 510 -17.26 -9.55 -41.52
N ASP A 511 -17.48 -8.71 -40.50
CA ASP A 511 -18.36 -7.54 -40.57
C ASP A 511 -17.69 -6.33 -41.25
N ASP A 512 -18.13 -5.88 -42.41
CA ASP A 512 -17.51 -4.76 -43.16
C ASP A 512 -17.63 -3.37 -42.48
N HIS A 513 -18.46 -3.22 -41.45
CA HIS A 513 -18.79 -1.93 -40.81
C HIS A 513 -18.08 -1.69 -39.47
N ILE A 514 -16.87 -2.20 -39.27
CA ILE A 514 -16.10 -1.96 -38.03
C ILE A 514 -15.41 -0.60 -38.11
N GLN A 515 -15.67 0.28 -37.12
CA GLN A 515 -15.04 1.59 -37.03
C GLN A 515 -13.51 1.48 -36.93
N ARG A 516 -12.80 2.46 -37.50
CA ARG A 516 -11.33 2.49 -37.58
C ARG A 516 -10.70 2.81 -36.22
N ALA A 517 -9.58 2.17 -35.91
CA ALA A 517 -8.73 2.55 -34.79
C ALA A 517 -8.17 3.99 -35.02
N TYR A 518 -8.16 4.79 -33.95
CA TYR A 518 -7.63 6.15 -33.97
C TYR A 518 -6.08 6.15 -34.02
N PRO A 519 -5.42 7.26 -34.42
CA PRO A 519 -3.96 7.34 -34.38
C PRO A 519 -3.43 7.09 -32.96
N LEU A 520 -2.36 6.29 -32.88
CA LEU A 520 -1.78 5.77 -31.63
C LEU A 520 -1.04 6.84 -30.82
N TYR A 521 -0.51 7.84 -31.51
CA TYR A 521 0.19 8.95 -30.90
C TYR A 521 -0.57 10.25 -31.18
N ARG A 522 -0.87 11.00 -30.12
CA ARG A 522 -1.23 12.41 -30.19
C ARG A 522 -0.34 13.17 -29.21
N GLU A 523 0.31 14.22 -29.69
CA GLU A 523 0.77 15.28 -28.80
C GLU A 523 -0.44 15.75 -27.97
N ASN A 524 -0.32 15.73 -26.63
CA ASN A 524 -1.39 16.04 -25.65
C ASN A 524 -2.50 14.97 -25.50
N ALA A 525 -2.21 13.69 -25.75
CA ALA A 525 -3.13 12.60 -25.38
C ALA A 525 -3.25 12.48 -23.84
N PRO A 526 -4.46 12.24 -23.31
CA PRO A 526 -4.63 12.00 -21.88
C PRO A 526 -4.11 10.63 -21.40
N PHE A 527 -4.08 9.64 -22.29
CA PHE A 527 -3.48 8.32 -22.07
C PHE A 527 -2.41 8.12 -23.14
N ASN A 528 -1.18 7.79 -22.73
CA ASN A 528 -0.11 7.54 -23.68
C ASN A 528 0.82 6.40 -23.23
N PHE A 529 1.24 5.59 -24.21
CA PHE A 529 2.18 4.50 -24.05
C PHE A 529 3.61 5.05 -24.16
N GLY A 530 4.23 5.32 -23.01
CA GLY A 530 5.56 5.91 -22.93
C GLY A 530 6.67 4.88 -22.72
N SER A 531 7.91 5.34 -22.74
CA SER A 531 9.11 4.60 -22.40
C SER A 531 9.99 5.34 -21.41
N LEU A 532 10.53 4.59 -20.46
CA LEU A 532 11.38 5.07 -19.39
C LEU A 532 12.80 4.57 -19.61
N ILE A 533 13.77 5.48 -19.66
CA ILE A 533 15.20 5.16 -19.69
C ILE A 533 15.76 5.45 -18.29
N VAL A 534 16.15 4.41 -17.59
CA VAL A 534 16.77 4.51 -16.26
C VAL A 534 18.28 4.35 -16.39
N GLN A 535 19.04 5.19 -15.69
CA GLN A 535 20.47 5.02 -15.49
C GLN A 535 20.79 4.97 -14.00
N VAL A 536 21.38 3.86 -13.56
CA VAL A 536 21.84 3.67 -12.18
C VAL A 536 23.29 4.11 -12.06
N VAL A 537 23.57 4.91 -11.03
CA VAL A 537 24.88 5.54 -10.84
C VAL A 537 25.29 5.55 -9.36
N GLU A 538 26.58 5.63 -9.07
CA GLU A 538 27.12 5.89 -7.73
C GLU A 538 27.84 7.23 -7.72
N TYR A 539 27.70 8.00 -6.64
CA TYR A 539 28.45 9.25 -6.48
C TYR A 539 29.88 8.96 -6.00
N SER A 540 30.88 9.33 -6.81
CA SER A 540 32.30 9.19 -6.45
C SER A 540 32.89 10.48 -5.91
N TYR A 541 33.40 10.43 -4.67
CA TYR A 541 34.14 11.53 -4.06
C TYR A 541 35.44 11.87 -4.78
N GLN A 542 36.05 10.90 -5.47
CA GLN A 542 37.34 11.09 -6.14
C GLN A 542 37.20 11.98 -7.38
N THR A 543 36.11 11.81 -8.12
CA THR A 543 35.82 12.59 -9.34
C THR A 543 34.86 13.74 -9.09
N GLY A 544 34.15 13.73 -7.95
CA GLY A 544 33.04 14.66 -7.68
C GLY A 544 31.84 14.46 -8.62
N TRP A 545 31.76 13.31 -9.29
CA TRP A 545 30.77 13.01 -10.33
C TRP A 545 30.15 11.61 -10.15
N TYR A 546 29.09 11.36 -10.90
CA TYR A 546 28.36 10.10 -10.89
C TYR A 546 28.96 9.10 -11.87
N VAL A 547 29.22 7.88 -11.41
CA VAL A 547 29.79 6.78 -12.19
C VAL A 547 28.70 5.72 -12.42
N PRO A 548 28.52 5.20 -13.66
CA PRO A 548 27.52 4.18 -13.93
C PRO A 548 27.74 2.89 -13.15
N VAL A 549 26.64 2.25 -12.73
CA VAL A 549 26.69 0.98 -11.99
C VAL A 549 25.98 -0.14 -12.76
N PRO A 550 26.73 -1.14 -13.27
CA PRO A 550 26.18 -2.19 -14.11
C PRO A 550 25.39 -3.24 -13.32
N ASN A 551 24.54 -3.99 -14.01
CA ASN A 551 23.80 -5.15 -13.48
C ASN A 551 22.96 -4.86 -12.22
N ALA A 552 22.54 -3.61 -12.05
CA ALA A 552 21.65 -3.20 -10.97
C ALA A 552 20.20 -3.62 -11.29
N LEU A 553 19.48 -4.05 -10.26
CA LEU A 553 18.05 -4.33 -10.32
C LEU A 553 17.29 -3.03 -10.07
N VAL A 554 16.64 -2.51 -11.10
CA VAL A 554 15.74 -1.37 -11.03
C VAL A 554 14.34 -1.87 -10.73
N HIS A 555 13.75 -1.36 -9.66
CA HIS A 555 12.38 -1.60 -9.26
C HIS A 555 11.54 -0.35 -9.58
N VAL A 556 10.54 -0.51 -10.44
CA VAL A 556 9.59 0.55 -10.80
C VAL A 556 8.21 0.13 -10.33
N ARG A 557 7.60 0.94 -9.46
CA ARG A 557 6.28 0.70 -8.88
C ARG A 557 5.36 1.87 -9.15
N LEU A 558 4.14 1.61 -9.58
CA LEU A 558 3.07 2.60 -9.65
C LEU A 558 2.46 2.80 -8.25
N MET A 559 2.74 3.95 -7.63
CA MET A 559 2.39 4.27 -6.24
C MET A 559 0.95 4.76 -6.10
N ALA A 560 0.51 5.62 -7.02
CA ALA A 560 -0.80 6.23 -6.94
C ALA A 560 -1.31 6.64 -8.32
N GLN A 561 -2.64 6.65 -8.42
CA GLN A 561 -3.39 7.33 -9.48
C GLN A 561 -4.18 8.43 -8.78
N GLU A 562 -3.73 9.68 -8.91
CA GLU A 562 -4.48 10.82 -8.35
C GLU A 562 -5.45 11.35 -9.39
N GLU A 563 -6.72 11.59 -9.00
CA GLU A 563 -7.73 12.26 -9.82
C GLU A 563 -7.86 13.74 -9.40
N VAL A 564 -7.30 14.67 -10.18
CA VAL A 564 -7.13 16.11 -9.85
C VAL A 564 -8.44 16.89 -9.61
N TYR A 565 -9.62 16.35 -9.95
CA TYR A 565 -10.89 17.11 -9.95
C TYR A 565 -12.12 16.38 -9.35
N ALA A 566 -11.97 15.36 -8.50
CA ALA A 566 -13.11 14.76 -7.80
C ALA A 566 -13.42 15.52 -6.48
N PRO A 567 -14.56 16.25 -6.37
CA PRO A 567 -14.98 16.80 -5.09
C PRO A 567 -15.47 15.64 -4.22
N GLY A 568 -14.66 15.24 -3.24
CA GLY A 568 -14.98 14.12 -2.34
C GLY A 568 -13.84 13.12 -2.10
N GLY A 569 -12.62 13.37 -2.60
CA GLY A 569 -11.41 12.71 -2.06
C GLY A 569 -11.44 11.17 -2.00
N VAL A 570 -12.21 10.51 -2.86
CA VAL A 570 -12.16 9.05 -2.96
C VAL A 570 -10.89 8.72 -3.75
N GLY A 571 -9.79 8.50 -3.03
CA GLY A 571 -8.58 7.93 -3.59
C GLY A 571 -8.96 6.67 -4.36
N THR A 572 -8.83 6.73 -5.69
CA THR A 572 -9.19 5.61 -6.55
C THR A 572 -8.26 4.45 -6.23
N ALA A 573 -8.86 3.35 -5.80
CA ALA A 573 -8.33 2.05 -5.39
C ALA A 573 -6.81 1.98 -5.14
N PRO A 574 -6.34 1.64 -3.91
CA PRO A 574 -4.93 1.36 -3.70
C PRO A 574 -4.49 0.35 -4.75
N SER A 575 -3.52 0.77 -5.58
CA SER A 575 -2.83 -0.09 -6.53
C SER A 575 -2.51 -1.39 -5.81
N SER A 576 -2.89 -2.54 -6.37
CA SER A 576 -2.45 -3.80 -5.78
C SER A 576 -0.94 -3.83 -5.92
N PRO A 577 -0.15 -3.71 -4.83
CA PRO A 577 1.30 -3.54 -4.93
C PRO A 577 1.94 -4.72 -5.69
N TYR A 578 1.27 -5.88 -5.71
CA TYR A 578 1.73 -7.08 -6.41
C TYR A 578 1.56 -7.06 -7.94
N LEU A 579 0.59 -6.31 -8.48
CA LEU A 579 0.30 -6.38 -9.92
C LEU A 579 1.12 -5.36 -10.72
N GLN A 580 1.56 -4.27 -10.11
CA GLN A 580 2.18 -3.12 -10.80
C GLN A 580 3.68 -2.94 -10.49
N ASP A 581 4.31 -3.95 -9.89
CA ASP A 581 5.74 -3.96 -9.60
C ASP A 581 6.52 -4.51 -10.80
N LEU A 582 7.50 -3.76 -11.27
CA LEU A 582 8.39 -4.17 -12.35
C LEU A 582 9.84 -4.21 -11.84
N VAL A 583 10.50 -5.35 -12.00
CA VAL A 583 11.94 -5.50 -11.71
C VAL A 583 12.68 -5.75 -13.01
N VAL A 584 13.63 -4.89 -13.36
CA VAL A 584 14.47 -5.03 -14.56
C VAL A 584 15.95 -4.83 -14.26
N MET A 585 16.81 -5.56 -14.96
CA MET A 585 18.26 -5.49 -14.77
C MET A 585 18.93 -4.58 -15.81
N THR A 586 19.79 -3.66 -15.35
CA THR A 586 20.58 -2.76 -16.22
C THR A 586 21.61 -3.49 -17.07
N ASP A 587 22.14 -2.81 -18.08
CA ASP A 587 23.27 -3.25 -18.89
C ASP A 587 24.63 -2.90 -18.25
N GLU A 588 25.71 -3.12 -19.00
CA GLU A 588 27.10 -2.81 -18.57
C GLU A 588 27.35 -1.30 -18.35
N ASN A 589 26.50 -0.42 -18.89
CA ASN A 589 26.56 1.02 -18.70
C ASN A 589 25.58 1.47 -17.60
N GLY A 590 25.04 0.54 -16.80
CA GLY A 590 24.05 0.83 -15.77
C GLY A 590 22.74 1.39 -16.31
N THR A 591 22.43 1.17 -17.60
CA THR A 591 21.26 1.73 -18.27
C THR A 591 20.23 0.65 -18.62
N ILE A 592 18.95 1.00 -18.62
CA ILE A 592 17.86 0.15 -19.12
C ILE A 592 16.74 1.01 -19.74
N ARG A 593 16.18 0.56 -20.86
CA ARG A 593 14.94 1.11 -21.43
C ARG A 593 13.77 0.19 -21.11
N ILE A 594 12.72 0.75 -20.54
CA ILE A 594 11.49 0.08 -20.14
C ILE A 594 10.36 0.62 -21.04
N PRO A 595 9.84 -0.16 -21.99
CA PRO A 595 8.73 0.26 -22.83
C PRO A 595 7.39 0.13 -22.10
N GLY A 596 6.36 0.88 -22.50
CA GLY A 596 4.99 0.72 -22.00
C GLY A 596 4.79 1.16 -20.56
N VAL A 597 5.36 2.28 -20.16
CA VAL A 597 4.99 2.95 -18.90
C VAL A 597 3.85 3.92 -19.20
N ALA A 598 2.87 4.04 -18.30
CA ALA A 598 1.78 4.99 -18.50
C ALA A 598 2.29 6.43 -18.35
N SER A 599 1.93 7.27 -19.30
CA SER A 599 2.31 8.68 -19.31
C SER A 599 1.07 9.55 -19.55
N CYS A 600 1.06 10.73 -18.93
CA CYS A 600 0.03 11.75 -19.15
C CYS A 600 0.72 13.00 -19.67
N THR A 601 0.39 13.41 -20.90
CA THR A 601 0.95 14.64 -21.51
C THR A 601 -0.08 15.77 -21.60
N SER A 602 -1.31 15.52 -21.16
CA SER A 602 -2.41 16.47 -21.23
C SER A 602 -2.53 17.28 -19.95
N THR A 603 -2.57 18.61 -20.06
CA THR A 603 -2.88 19.52 -18.95
C THR A 603 -4.37 19.52 -18.55
N PHE A 604 -5.22 18.76 -19.25
CA PHE A 604 -6.68 18.82 -19.14
C PHE A 604 -7.33 17.56 -18.56
N GLU A 605 -6.57 16.49 -18.30
CA GLU A 605 -7.11 15.29 -17.63
C GLU A 605 -6.74 15.19 -16.15
N PRO A 606 -7.56 14.47 -15.36
CA PRO A 606 -7.37 14.41 -13.93
C PRO A 606 -6.47 13.26 -13.48
N ILE A 607 -6.14 12.23 -14.29
CA ILE A 607 -5.37 11.06 -13.83
C ILE A 607 -3.87 11.26 -14.01
N ILE A 608 -3.13 11.25 -12.90
CA ILE A 608 -1.65 11.28 -12.87
C ILE A 608 -1.13 9.95 -12.32
N TRP A 609 -0.37 9.21 -13.12
CA TRP A 609 0.37 8.01 -12.66
C TRP A 609 1.64 8.44 -11.95
N ILE A 610 1.71 8.23 -10.64
CA ILE A 610 2.89 8.53 -9.84
C ILE A 610 3.69 7.25 -9.67
N TYR A 611 4.89 7.22 -10.22
CA TYR A 611 5.81 6.11 -10.07
C TYR A 611 6.82 6.36 -8.95
N SER A 612 7.27 5.28 -8.31
CA SER A 612 8.47 5.23 -7.50
C SER A 612 9.55 4.43 -8.23
N TYR A 613 10.80 4.84 -8.03
CA TYR A 613 11.97 4.28 -8.69
C TYR A 613 13.03 3.95 -7.64
N ASP A 614 13.35 2.66 -7.52
CA ASP A 614 14.42 2.18 -6.66
C ASP A 614 15.43 1.35 -7.45
N ALA A 615 16.66 1.27 -6.95
CA ALA A 615 17.68 0.41 -7.51
C ALA A 615 18.46 -0.32 -6.42
N PHE A 616 18.74 -1.59 -6.66
CA PHE A 616 19.45 -2.46 -5.74
C PHE A 616 20.51 -3.29 -6.46
N ILE A 617 21.56 -3.66 -5.73
CA ILE A 617 22.53 -4.65 -6.19
C ILE A 617 22.65 -5.71 -5.12
N LEU A 618 22.53 -6.95 -5.55
CA LEU A 618 22.65 -8.12 -4.69
C LEU A 618 24.01 -8.77 -4.89
N ASP A 619 24.59 -9.24 -3.80
CA ASP A 619 25.71 -10.16 -3.85
C ASP A 619 25.25 -11.49 -4.51
N PRO A 620 25.91 -11.97 -5.57
CA PRO A 620 25.43 -13.11 -6.35
C PRO A 620 25.49 -14.46 -5.62
N ASP A 621 26.31 -14.57 -4.58
CA ASP A 621 26.51 -15.82 -3.83
C ASP A 621 25.62 -15.88 -2.58
N THR A 622 25.49 -14.76 -1.87
CA THR A 622 24.76 -14.64 -0.62
C THR A 622 23.38 -14.01 -0.77
N GLY A 623 23.07 -13.42 -1.93
CA GLY A 623 21.81 -12.74 -2.23
C GLY A 623 21.53 -11.52 -1.35
N LYS A 624 22.51 -11.00 -0.62
CA LYS A 624 22.32 -9.85 0.28
C LYS A 624 22.45 -8.54 -0.49
N ILE A 625 21.71 -7.50 -0.08
CA ILE A 625 21.77 -6.17 -0.70
C ILE A 625 23.08 -5.49 -0.33
N ILE A 626 23.94 -5.25 -1.32
CA ILE A 626 25.24 -4.57 -1.15
C ILE A 626 25.20 -3.10 -1.57
N TYR A 627 24.23 -2.73 -2.42
CA TYR A 627 23.92 -1.34 -2.77
C TYR A 627 22.40 -1.15 -2.79
N ALA A 628 21.97 0.03 -2.35
CA ALA A 628 20.57 0.46 -2.38
C ALA A 628 20.46 1.93 -2.81
N THR A 629 19.24 2.34 -3.17
CA THR A 629 18.93 3.71 -3.55
C THR A 629 19.36 4.72 -2.49
N ASP A 630 20.08 5.77 -2.90
CA ASP A 630 20.47 6.89 -2.04
C ASP A 630 19.33 7.91 -1.93
N GLN A 631 18.81 8.11 -0.72
CA GLN A 631 17.84 9.14 -0.35
C GLN A 631 18.49 10.38 0.28
N GLY A 632 19.83 10.39 0.36
CA GLY A 632 20.63 11.46 0.90
C GLY A 632 20.82 12.65 -0.05
N VAL A 633 21.85 13.44 0.26
CA VAL A 633 22.13 14.73 -0.40
C VAL A 633 22.55 14.55 -1.86
N TYR A 634 23.26 13.46 -2.18
CA TYR A 634 23.71 13.15 -3.54
C TYR A 634 22.71 12.28 -4.32
N GLY A 635 21.67 11.79 -3.63
CA GLY A 635 20.63 10.92 -4.14
C GLY A 635 19.32 11.64 -4.42
N ALA A 636 18.26 11.26 -3.71
CA ALA A 636 16.90 11.78 -3.87
C ALA A 636 16.78 13.31 -3.80
N ALA A 637 17.64 13.99 -3.02
CA ALA A 637 17.64 15.45 -2.93
C ALA A 637 17.97 16.13 -4.27
N LYS A 638 18.73 15.47 -5.14
CA LYS A 638 19.10 15.96 -6.48
C LYS A 638 18.29 15.28 -7.58
N PHE A 639 18.00 14.00 -7.44
CA PHE A 639 17.27 13.19 -8.41
C PHE A 639 16.01 12.60 -7.78
N PRO A 640 14.84 13.23 -7.95
CA PRO A 640 13.60 12.76 -7.35
C PRO A 640 13.27 11.32 -7.75
N LEU A 641 13.12 10.46 -6.74
CA LEU A 641 12.82 9.02 -6.85
C LEU A 641 11.33 8.73 -7.00
N THR A 642 10.50 9.75 -6.96
CA THR A 642 9.06 9.67 -7.24
C THR A 642 8.67 10.71 -8.28
N GLY A 643 7.65 10.41 -9.09
CA GLY A 643 7.07 11.36 -10.03
C GLY A 643 6.36 10.71 -11.22
N SER A 644 5.62 11.54 -11.96
CA SER A 644 4.91 11.17 -13.17
C SER A 644 5.80 11.16 -14.41
N ILE A 645 5.26 10.57 -15.49
CA ILE A 645 5.92 10.50 -16.80
C ILE A 645 5.23 11.47 -17.74
N ASP A 646 5.91 12.59 -18.00
CA ASP A 646 5.34 13.74 -18.72
C ASP A 646 6.05 14.03 -20.06
N ILE A 647 7.16 13.34 -20.36
CA ILE A 647 7.99 13.54 -21.56
C ILE A 647 8.42 12.17 -22.11
N GLU A 648 8.44 12.01 -23.43
CA GLU A 648 8.79 10.75 -24.11
C GLU A 648 10.08 10.85 -24.94
N PRO A 649 11.11 10.00 -24.71
CA PRO A 649 11.27 9.10 -23.57
C PRO A 649 11.67 9.86 -22.31
N MET A 650 11.17 9.42 -21.16
CA MET A 650 11.58 9.98 -19.88
C MET A 650 12.91 9.39 -19.45
N ARG A 651 13.84 10.24 -19.01
CA ARG A 651 15.13 9.81 -18.45
C ARG A 651 15.14 9.98 -16.94
N LYS A 652 15.49 8.91 -16.22
CA LYS A 652 15.65 8.92 -14.77
C LYS A 652 17.03 8.41 -14.39
N THR A 653 17.68 9.16 -13.50
CA THR A 653 18.94 8.74 -12.88
C THR A 653 18.63 8.31 -11.46
N ILE A 654 19.07 7.12 -11.06
CA ILE A 654 18.89 6.58 -9.72
C ILE A 654 20.27 6.41 -9.08
N PRO A 655 20.66 7.33 -8.17
CA PRO A 655 21.88 7.15 -7.41
C PRO A 655 21.74 6.04 -6.38
N VAL A 656 22.78 5.20 -6.27
CA VAL A 656 22.92 4.14 -5.27
C VAL A 656 24.21 4.33 -4.49
N PHE A 657 24.27 3.73 -3.30
CA PHE A 657 25.47 3.73 -2.46
C PHE A 657 25.66 2.35 -1.84
N SER A 658 26.92 2.00 -1.53
CA SER A 658 27.22 0.75 -0.83
C SER A 658 26.66 0.78 0.59
N CYS A 659 25.91 -0.25 0.97
CA CYS A 659 25.13 -0.27 2.21
C CYS A 659 25.14 -1.63 2.92
N GLY A 660 24.84 -1.60 4.21
CA GLY A 660 24.19 -2.70 4.92
C GLY A 660 22.74 -2.34 5.25
N SER A 661 21.98 -3.29 5.80
CA SER A 661 20.55 -3.15 6.08
C SER A 661 20.23 -3.30 7.56
N LEU A 662 19.31 -2.49 8.06
CA LEU A 662 18.73 -2.56 9.39
C LEU A 662 17.21 -2.79 9.28
N VAL A 663 16.71 -3.89 9.85
CA VAL A 663 15.28 -4.27 9.79
C VAL A 663 14.59 -3.89 11.10
N LEU A 664 13.47 -3.17 10.98
CA LEU A 664 12.58 -2.82 12.08
C LEU A 664 11.23 -3.50 11.89
N PHE A 665 10.68 -4.06 12.95
CA PHE A 665 9.36 -4.68 12.95
C PHE A 665 8.41 -3.96 13.91
N ASP A 666 7.10 -4.18 13.75
CA ASP A 666 6.05 -3.63 14.63
C ASP A 666 6.23 -2.14 14.88
N PHE A 667 6.63 -1.45 13.81
CA PHE A 667 6.88 -0.03 13.81
C PHE A 667 5.53 0.67 13.74
N VAL A 668 4.85 0.76 14.88
CA VAL A 668 3.49 1.29 15.06
C VAL A 668 3.53 2.35 16.17
N ASP A 669 2.83 3.46 15.99
CA ASP A 669 2.59 4.45 17.03
C ASP A 669 1.71 3.83 18.14
N PRO A 670 2.21 3.69 19.38
CA PRO A 670 1.43 3.09 20.47
C PRO A 670 0.22 3.92 20.90
N SER A 671 0.15 5.20 20.52
CA SER A 671 -0.97 6.09 20.89
C SER A 671 -2.12 6.04 19.88
N THR A 672 -1.80 5.86 18.60
CA THR A 672 -2.80 5.83 17.52
C THR A 672 -2.96 4.46 16.90
N PHE A 673 -2.08 3.49 17.15
CA PHE A 673 -2.05 2.20 16.48
C PHE A 673 -2.08 2.32 14.94
N VAL A 674 -1.34 3.31 14.43
CA VAL A 674 -1.08 3.51 13.00
C VAL A 674 0.43 3.52 12.82
N GLU A 675 0.92 3.16 11.64
CA GLU A 675 2.35 3.27 11.32
C GLU A 675 2.85 4.71 11.54
N PRO A 676 4.06 4.90 12.11
CA PRO A 676 4.70 6.19 12.23
C PRO A 676 4.79 6.87 10.87
N TRP A 677 4.58 8.19 10.88
CA TRP A 677 4.64 8.98 9.67
C TRP A 677 6.05 9.02 9.07
N ARG A 678 7.10 9.02 9.91
CA ARG A 678 8.50 9.12 9.46
C ARG A 678 9.49 8.33 10.31
N VAL A 679 10.51 7.82 9.63
CA VAL A 679 11.74 7.28 10.20
C VAL A 679 12.89 8.21 9.81
N GLU A 680 13.61 8.76 10.79
CA GLU A 680 14.79 9.60 10.58
C GLU A 680 16.04 8.88 11.05
N LEU A 681 17.07 8.83 10.20
CA LEU A 681 18.40 8.36 10.56
C LEU A 681 19.26 9.54 10.99
N LEU A 682 19.96 9.39 12.12
CA LEU A 682 20.88 10.39 12.65
C LEU A 682 22.26 9.78 12.85
N THR A 683 23.30 10.49 12.43
CA THR A 683 24.70 10.07 12.59
C THR A 683 25.23 10.41 13.98
N MET A 684 26.09 9.56 14.56
CA MET A 684 26.83 9.88 15.80
C MET A 684 28.28 10.26 15.49
N PRO A 685 28.87 11.23 16.22
CA PRO A 685 28.32 11.98 17.37
C PRO A 685 27.56 13.27 16.98
N GLY A 686 27.40 13.57 15.69
CA GLY A 686 26.86 14.85 15.21
C GLY A 686 25.35 15.05 15.42
N TYR A 687 24.60 13.96 15.57
CA TYR A 687 23.12 13.92 15.58
C TYR A 687 22.48 14.63 14.38
N THR A 688 23.12 14.52 13.21
CA THR A 688 22.68 15.12 11.95
C THR A 688 22.22 14.05 10.96
N VAL A 689 21.33 14.44 10.04
CA VAL A 689 20.92 13.58 8.92
C VAL A 689 22.16 13.21 8.10
N PRO A 690 22.40 11.92 7.79
CA PRO A 690 23.55 11.48 7.02
C PRO A 690 23.54 11.98 5.58
N PHE A 691 24.72 12.04 4.96
CA PHE A 691 24.86 12.38 3.54
C PHE A 691 24.36 11.28 2.61
N PHE A 692 24.48 10.01 3.03
CA PHE A 692 23.96 8.83 2.34
C PHE A 692 23.11 8.03 3.30
N TYR A 693 21.91 7.69 2.86
CA TYR A 693 21.04 6.75 3.55
C TYR A 693 19.94 6.30 2.60
N GLY A 694 19.25 5.22 2.93
CA GLY A 694 18.02 4.84 2.23
C GLY A 694 17.04 4.23 3.21
N GLY A 695 15.78 4.13 2.80
CA GLY A 695 14.77 3.47 3.60
C GLY A 695 13.55 3.09 2.76
N VAL A 696 13.01 1.90 3.00
CA VAL A 696 11.75 1.46 2.40
C VAL A 696 10.85 0.98 3.53
N THR A 697 9.65 1.54 3.59
CA THR A 697 8.57 1.13 4.50
C THR A 697 7.54 0.35 3.70
N SER A 698 7.04 -0.75 4.28
CA SER A 698 5.99 -1.54 3.63
C SER A 698 4.66 -0.79 3.67
N THR A 699 3.86 -0.92 2.61
CA THR A 699 2.53 -0.29 2.49
C THR A 699 1.41 -1.15 3.08
N VAL A 700 1.73 -2.39 3.47
CA VAL A 700 0.75 -3.42 3.88
C VAL A 700 1.00 -3.99 5.27
N LYS A 701 2.17 -3.73 5.85
CA LYS A 701 2.68 -4.26 7.13
C LYS A 701 3.60 -3.25 7.82
N PRO A 702 3.61 -3.16 9.16
CA PRO A 702 4.41 -2.22 9.92
C PRO A 702 5.89 -2.65 10.03
N ILE A 703 6.57 -2.72 8.89
CA ILE A 703 7.98 -3.12 8.74
C ILE A 703 8.72 -2.04 7.97
N ALA A 704 9.89 -1.66 8.47
CA ALA A 704 10.80 -0.74 7.80
C ALA A 704 12.17 -1.39 7.59
N LEU A 705 12.73 -1.18 6.39
CA LEU A 705 14.08 -1.58 6.04
C LEU A 705 14.90 -0.32 5.78
N LEU A 706 15.94 -0.10 6.59
CA LEU A 706 16.82 1.06 6.48
C LEU A 706 18.17 0.64 5.90
N PHE A 707 18.72 1.46 4.99
CA PHE A 707 20.01 1.23 4.37
C PHE A 707 21.03 2.22 4.93
N LEU A 708 22.10 1.69 5.51
CA LEU A 708 23.10 2.44 6.25
C LEU A 708 24.45 2.33 5.56
N LYS A 709 25.23 3.43 5.52
CA LYS A 709 26.57 3.42 4.93
C LYS A 709 27.55 2.74 5.89
N PRO A 710 28.35 1.75 5.44
CA PRO A 710 29.33 1.11 6.29
C PRO A 710 30.39 2.10 6.80
N GLY A 711 30.82 1.91 8.05
CA GLY A 711 31.80 2.76 8.73
C GLY A 711 31.23 4.00 9.44
N GLU A 712 29.92 4.25 9.32
CA GLU A 712 29.21 5.28 10.10
C GLU A 712 28.33 4.65 11.19
N THR A 713 28.08 5.39 12.26
CA THR A 713 27.24 4.98 13.39
C THR A 713 25.92 5.74 13.35
N TYR A 714 24.81 5.00 13.42
CA TYR A 714 23.46 5.55 13.24
C TYR A 714 22.55 5.36 14.46
N LEU A 715 21.63 6.29 14.61
CA LEU A 715 20.49 6.22 15.52
C LEU A 715 19.21 6.28 14.68
N VAL A 716 18.16 5.61 15.14
CA VAL A 716 16.86 5.65 14.46
C VAL A 716 15.87 6.40 15.33
N LYS A 717 15.31 7.48 14.78
CA LYS A 717 14.28 8.29 15.41
C LYS A 717 12.97 8.12 14.65
N MET A 718 11.88 7.96 15.40
CA MET A 718 10.54 7.67 14.85
C MET A 718 9.60 8.80 15.26
N THR A 719 8.85 9.35 14.31
CA THR A 719 7.93 10.47 14.59
C THR A 719 6.55 10.31 13.98
N ASP A 720 5.55 10.90 14.65
CA ASP A 720 4.20 11.07 14.10
C ASP A 720 4.15 12.19 13.03
N ASN A 721 2.96 12.48 12.53
CA ASN A 721 2.73 13.53 11.52
C ASN A 721 2.95 14.97 12.05
N GLN A 722 3.00 15.15 13.37
CA GLN A 722 3.27 16.41 14.06
C GLN A 722 4.73 16.54 14.51
N TYR A 723 5.60 15.62 14.10
CA TYR A 723 7.02 15.55 14.49
C TYR A 723 7.25 15.26 15.99
N ASN A 724 6.26 14.72 16.70
CA ASN A 724 6.44 14.23 18.05
C ASN A 724 7.21 12.90 18.04
N LEU A 725 8.04 12.68 19.05
CA LEU A 725 8.78 11.43 19.18
C LEU A 725 7.81 10.31 19.58
N ILE A 726 7.79 9.23 18.80
CA ILE A 726 7.02 8.01 19.09
C ILE A 726 7.87 6.75 19.20
N GLY A 727 9.19 6.88 19.02
CA GLY A 727 10.14 5.81 19.24
C GLY A 727 11.57 6.27 18.98
N LEU A 728 12.52 5.65 19.67
CA LEU A 728 13.95 5.93 19.52
C LEU A 728 14.73 4.63 19.71
N LEU A 729 15.62 4.32 18.76
CA LEU A 729 16.57 3.23 18.85
C LEU A 729 17.98 3.82 18.84
N THR A 730 18.68 3.62 19.95
CA THR A 730 20.04 4.11 20.16
C THR A 730 21.06 3.02 20.44
N ASN A 731 20.62 1.76 20.54
CA ASN A 731 21.48 0.65 20.95
C ASN A 731 22.20 0.97 22.27
N SER A 732 21.39 1.33 23.28
CA SER A 732 21.86 1.75 24.59
C SER A 732 22.38 0.58 25.41
N SER A 733 23.25 0.89 26.36
CA SER A 733 23.72 -0.03 27.40
C SER A 733 23.74 0.69 28.74
N ASP A 734 23.98 -0.04 29.83
CA ASP A 734 24.04 0.58 31.15
C ASP A 734 25.28 1.49 31.30
N ASP A 735 26.37 1.16 30.58
CA ASP A 735 27.59 1.98 30.52
C ASP A 735 27.43 3.18 29.58
N HIS A 736 26.64 3.04 28.51
CA HIS A 736 26.33 4.10 27.55
C HIS A 736 24.81 4.30 27.37
N PRO A 737 24.13 4.99 28.31
CA PRO A 737 22.67 5.18 28.29
C PRO A 737 22.16 6.00 27.11
N GLU A 738 23.00 6.88 26.56
CA GLU A 738 22.65 7.68 25.37
C GLU A 738 22.68 6.87 24.06
N GLY A 739 23.24 5.66 24.09
CA GLY A 739 23.39 4.81 22.90
C GLY A 739 24.82 4.66 22.43
N SER A 740 25.12 3.50 21.86
CA SER A 740 26.32 3.27 21.04
C SER A 740 26.05 3.36 19.54
N GLY A 741 24.77 3.44 19.15
CA GLY A 741 24.29 3.42 17.78
C GLY A 741 24.44 2.07 17.09
N PHE A 742 23.96 2.02 15.85
CA PHE A 742 24.04 0.86 14.96
C PHE A 742 25.13 1.10 13.92
N THR A 743 25.93 0.07 13.69
CA THR A 743 26.91 0.01 12.59
C THR A 743 26.60 -1.24 11.78
N VAL A 744 26.91 -1.20 10.49
CA VAL A 744 26.71 -2.34 9.58
C VAL A 744 27.91 -2.48 8.65
N ASP A 745 28.20 -3.71 8.27
CA ASP A 745 29.11 -4.01 7.16
C ASP A 745 28.36 -4.06 5.81
N VAL A 746 29.12 -3.99 4.71
CA VAL A 746 28.55 -4.12 3.34
C VAL A 746 27.80 -5.43 3.22
N GLY A 747 26.53 -5.37 2.83
CA GLY A 747 25.69 -6.55 2.68
C GLY A 747 25.24 -7.17 4.01
N GLU A 748 25.63 -6.65 5.17
CA GLU A 748 25.12 -7.15 6.44
C GLU A 748 23.63 -6.82 6.60
N THR A 749 22.85 -7.73 7.20
CA THR A 749 21.46 -7.45 7.57
C THR A 749 21.32 -7.64 9.08
N VAL A 750 21.10 -6.54 9.80
CA VAL A 750 20.88 -6.52 11.23
C VAL A 750 19.38 -6.45 11.51
N TYR A 751 18.85 -7.43 12.22
CA TYR A 751 17.45 -7.46 12.62
C TYR A 751 17.33 -6.88 14.02
N VAL A 752 16.58 -5.79 14.18
CA VAL A 752 16.21 -5.28 15.51
C VAL A 752 15.02 -6.09 16.04
N CYS A 753 15.28 -7.35 16.38
CA CYS A 753 14.26 -8.25 16.93
C CYS A 753 13.63 -7.64 18.20
N ASN A 754 12.32 -7.83 18.37
CA ASN A 754 11.54 -7.18 19.43
C ASN A 754 11.68 -5.65 19.42
N THR A 755 11.50 -5.01 18.26
CA THR A 755 11.77 -3.57 18.09
C THR A 755 11.08 -2.70 19.14
N LEU A 756 9.82 -2.98 19.50
CA LEU A 756 9.09 -2.25 20.54
C LEU A 756 9.76 -2.36 21.92
N ALA A 757 10.19 -3.57 22.32
CA ALA A 757 10.89 -3.79 23.58
C ALA A 757 12.24 -3.06 23.59
N ARG A 758 12.98 -3.11 22.47
CA ARG A 758 14.26 -2.42 22.30
C ARG A 758 14.11 -0.90 22.36
N ALA A 759 13.12 -0.34 21.67
CA ALA A 759 12.81 1.08 21.70
C ALA A 759 12.41 1.54 23.11
N SER A 760 11.62 0.73 23.83
CA SER A 760 11.26 0.98 25.23
C SER A 760 12.48 1.00 26.13
N GLN A 761 13.40 0.03 25.96
CA GLN A 761 14.63 -0.07 26.73
C GLN A 761 15.57 1.12 26.47
N ASP A 762 15.77 1.48 25.20
CA ASP A 762 16.60 2.62 24.81
C ASP A 762 16.06 3.94 25.34
N LEU A 763 14.75 4.16 25.20
CA LEU A 763 14.11 5.38 25.70
C LEU A 763 14.13 5.43 27.24
N TYR A 764 13.88 4.31 27.93
CA TYR A 764 13.97 4.22 29.39
C TYR A 764 15.37 4.56 29.90
N ARG A 765 16.44 4.06 29.27
CA ARG A 765 17.80 4.36 29.70
C ARG A 765 18.13 5.84 29.53
N LEU A 766 17.73 6.44 28.41
CA LEU A 766 17.88 7.87 28.16
C LEU A 766 17.08 8.70 29.19
N ASP A 767 15.83 8.33 29.43
CA ASP A 767 14.96 9.00 30.41
C ASP A 767 15.48 8.85 31.83
N ASN A 768 16.03 7.69 32.19
CA ASN A 768 16.64 7.47 33.49
C ASN A 768 17.83 8.42 33.71
N LEU A 769 18.68 8.60 32.70
CA LEU A 769 19.80 9.54 32.76
C LEU A 769 19.31 10.99 32.94
N ARG A 770 18.29 11.40 32.17
CA ARG A 770 17.69 12.75 32.25
C ARG A 770 16.99 12.99 33.57
N TYR A 771 16.22 12.01 34.04
CA TYR A 771 15.51 12.04 35.30
C TYR A 771 16.48 12.15 36.49
N GLN A 772 17.55 11.35 36.52
CA GLN A 772 18.59 11.44 37.55
C GLN A 772 19.29 12.80 37.54
N SER A 773 19.54 13.38 36.36
CA SER A 773 20.10 14.73 36.24
C SER A 773 19.17 15.79 36.83
N LEU A 774 17.88 15.79 36.49
CA LEU A 774 16.89 16.76 36.98
C LEU A 774 16.62 16.62 38.49
N SER A 775 16.44 15.39 38.97
CA SER A 775 16.14 15.09 40.37
C SER A 775 17.27 15.49 41.33
N ARG A 776 18.54 15.40 40.91
CA ARG A 776 19.69 15.93 41.68
C ARG A 776 19.58 17.42 42.00
N TYR A 777 18.83 18.17 41.19
CA TYR A 777 18.57 19.60 41.40
C TYR A 777 17.18 19.89 41.97
N GLY A 778 16.46 18.87 42.45
CA GLY A 778 15.12 19.01 43.01
C GLY A 778 14.03 19.33 41.99
N ILE A 779 14.31 19.14 40.70
CA ILE A 779 13.31 19.28 39.62
C ILE A 779 12.73 17.91 39.34
N GLY A 780 11.44 17.76 39.52
CA GLY A 780 10.75 16.50 39.27
C GLY A 780 9.27 16.68 39.05
N ASP A 781 8.68 15.70 38.40
CA ASP A 781 7.25 15.59 38.19
C ASP A 781 6.77 14.24 38.74
N VAL A 782 5.62 14.24 39.42
CA VAL A 782 5.09 13.06 40.12
C VAL A 782 4.63 11.99 39.13
N GLU A 783 4.03 12.41 38.02
CA GLU A 783 3.56 11.52 36.98
C GLU A 783 4.75 10.90 36.23
N ALA A 784 5.77 11.70 35.90
CA ALA A 784 7.01 11.19 35.33
C ALA A 784 7.67 10.13 36.23
N TYR A 785 7.74 10.36 37.55
CA TYR A 785 8.31 9.37 38.49
C TYR A 785 7.49 8.07 38.55
N LYS A 786 6.16 8.17 38.62
CA LYS A 786 5.27 6.99 38.67
C LYS A 786 5.43 6.16 37.39
N ASN A 787 5.37 6.80 36.23
CA ASN A 787 5.47 6.14 34.94
C ASN A 787 6.87 5.55 34.71
N HIS A 788 7.94 6.28 35.07
CA HIS A 788 9.32 5.81 34.97
C HIS A 788 9.56 4.50 35.75
N ASN A 789 9.09 4.44 37.00
CA ASN A 789 9.19 3.23 37.80
C ASN A 789 8.35 2.09 37.25
N ARG A 790 7.17 2.38 36.69
CA ARG A 790 6.34 1.35 36.05
C ARG A 790 7.02 0.75 34.82
N VAL A 791 7.66 1.59 33.99
CA VAL A 791 8.46 1.14 32.84
C VAL A 791 9.59 0.21 33.30
N ALA A 792 10.31 0.56 34.36
CA ALA A 792 11.38 -0.28 34.90
C ALA A 792 10.91 -1.70 35.30
N VAL A 793 9.70 -1.82 35.84
CA VAL A 793 9.07 -3.10 36.16
C VAL A 793 8.66 -3.84 34.89
N LEU A 794 8.00 -3.15 33.95
CA LEU A 794 7.55 -3.74 32.69
C LEU A 794 8.73 -4.30 31.87
N LEU A 795 9.87 -3.60 31.80
CA LEU A 795 11.05 -4.08 31.07
C LEU A 795 11.58 -5.41 31.62
N LYS A 796 11.59 -5.60 32.95
CA LYS A 796 11.96 -6.88 33.57
C LYS A 796 10.97 -7.99 33.21
N GLU A 797 9.68 -7.69 33.29
CA GLU A 797 8.63 -8.63 32.93
C GLU A 797 8.68 -9.02 31.44
N ILE A 798 9.04 -8.10 30.55
CA ILE A 798 9.26 -8.35 29.11
C ILE A 798 10.44 -9.30 28.91
N ASP A 799 11.58 -9.03 29.54
CA ASP A 799 12.76 -9.90 29.43
C ASP A 799 12.46 -11.31 29.97
N GLU A 800 11.76 -11.43 31.09
CA GLU A 800 11.32 -12.71 31.64
C GLU A 800 10.34 -13.44 30.71
N ALA A 801 9.38 -12.74 30.13
CA ALA A 801 8.42 -13.32 29.18
C ALA A 801 9.13 -13.82 27.91
N LEU A 802 10.02 -13.02 27.31
CA LEU A 802 10.80 -13.41 26.13
C LEU A 802 11.71 -14.62 26.40
N ASN A 803 12.37 -14.66 27.55
CA ASN A 803 13.25 -15.78 27.93
C ASN A 803 12.48 -17.10 28.14
N ASN A 804 11.22 -17.02 28.58
CA ASN A 804 10.34 -18.16 28.75
C ASN A 804 9.50 -18.48 27.51
N GLY A 805 9.70 -17.75 26.40
CA GLY A 805 8.93 -17.88 25.18
C GLY A 805 7.46 -17.50 25.33
N ARG A 806 7.09 -16.61 26.27
CA ARG A 806 5.73 -16.06 26.41
C ARG A 806 5.58 -14.81 25.53
N TYR A 807 5.44 -15.03 24.22
CA TYR A 807 5.56 -13.96 23.22
C TYR A 807 4.40 -12.97 23.23
N LEU A 808 3.15 -13.44 23.39
CA LEU A 808 1.99 -12.55 23.45
C LEU A 808 2.07 -11.58 24.65
N GLU A 809 2.47 -12.11 25.81
CA GLU A 809 2.67 -11.32 27.03
C GLU A 809 3.79 -10.29 26.88
N ALA A 810 4.92 -10.68 26.29
CA ALA A 810 6.02 -9.75 26.01
C ALA A 810 5.58 -8.64 25.04
N TYR A 811 4.80 -8.99 24.02
CA TYR A 811 4.32 -8.07 22.99
C TYR A 811 3.40 -6.98 23.58
N SER A 812 2.38 -7.35 24.34
CA SER A 812 1.46 -6.39 24.96
C SER A 812 2.18 -5.45 25.95
N LYS A 813 3.05 -6.01 26.80
CA LYS A 813 3.84 -5.23 27.76
C LYS A 813 4.81 -4.27 27.08
N SER A 814 5.37 -4.66 25.92
CA SER A 814 6.27 -3.80 25.15
C SER A 814 5.57 -2.55 24.62
N PHE A 815 4.32 -2.67 24.16
CA PHE A 815 3.51 -1.51 23.79
C PHE A 815 3.29 -0.56 24.96
N THR A 816 2.84 -1.09 26.10
CA THR A 816 2.60 -0.29 27.31
C THR A 816 3.90 0.38 27.79
N ALA A 817 5.02 -0.33 27.78
CA ALA A 817 6.32 0.20 28.18
C ALA A 817 6.76 1.35 27.25
N LEU A 818 6.59 1.20 25.94
CA LEU A 818 6.96 2.24 24.98
C LEU A 818 6.10 3.49 25.15
N GLN A 819 4.77 3.33 25.27
CA GLN A 819 3.83 4.44 25.46
C GLN A 819 4.15 5.25 26.73
N LEU A 820 4.38 4.57 27.85
CA LEU A 820 4.74 5.20 29.11
C LEU A 820 6.11 5.89 29.00
N SER A 821 7.08 5.28 28.32
CA SER A 821 8.40 5.87 28.09
C SER A 821 8.31 7.16 27.25
N ILE A 822 7.52 7.17 26.16
CA ILE A 822 7.27 8.38 25.37
C ILE A 822 6.68 9.51 26.23
N LYS A 823 5.74 9.16 27.10
CA LYS A 823 5.11 10.12 28.02
C LYS A 823 6.11 10.68 29.02
N VAL A 824 6.96 9.84 29.61
CA VAL A 824 8.05 10.27 30.50
C VAL A 824 9.01 11.19 29.74
N TYR A 825 9.48 10.77 28.57
CA TYR A 825 10.34 11.58 27.71
C TYR A 825 9.77 12.97 27.43
N SER A 826 8.47 13.06 27.09
CA SER A 826 7.80 14.33 26.82
C SER A 826 7.82 15.24 28.05
N ILE A 827 7.46 14.72 29.22
CA ILE A 827 7.44 15.49 30.47
C ILE A 827 8.86 15.98 30.82
N LEU A 828 9.88 15.11 30.74
CA LEU A 828 11.26 15.47 31.05
C LEU A 828 11.83 16.50 30.06
N LYS A 829 11.48 16.38 28.77
CA LYS A 829 11.82 17.34 27.73
C LYS A 829 11.21 18.70 28.03
N ASP A 830 9.92 18.76 28.38
CA ASP A 830 9.22 20.01 28.68
C ASP A 830 9.76 20.69 29.94
N LEU A 831 10.08 19.92 30.99
CA LEU A 831 10.77 20.44 32.18
C LEU A 831 12.12 21.07 31.83
N THR A 832 12.90 20.39 30.97
CA THR A 832 14.22 20.87 30.55
C THR A 832 14.11 22.13 29.69
N TYR A 833 13.20 22.15 28.71
CA TYR A 833 12.97 23.32 27.87
C TYR A 833 12.37 24.50 28.64
N GLY A 834 11.45 24.25 29.57
CA GLY A 834 10.94 25.28 30.48
C GLY A 834 12.06 25.95 31.28
N GLY A 835 13.02 25.15 31.76
CA GLY A 835 14.24 25.65 32.40
C GLY A 835 15.09 26.54 31.48
N ILE A 836 15.37 26.10 30.26
CA ILE A 836 16.15 26.86 29.26
C ILE A 836 15.44 28.16 28.88
N PHE A 837 14.12 28.09 28.62
CA PHE A 837 13.32 29.26 28.26
C PHE A 837 13.33 30.30 29.39
N THR A 838 13.26 29.85 30.65
CA THR A 838 13.31 30.74 31.81
C THR A 838 14.66 31.44 31.91
N ILE A 839 15.79 30.77 31.62
CA ILE A 839 17.10 31.44 31.53
C ILE A 839 17.09 32.56 30.49
N THR A 840 16.57 32.27 29.29
CA THR A 840 16.47 33.25 28.20
C THR A 840 15.66 34.48 28.62
N VAL A 841 14.49 34.29 29.23
CA VAL A 841 13.66 35.39 29.73
C VAL A 841 14.35 36.16 30.86
N MET A 842 14.95 35.46 31.82
CA MET A 842 15.68 36.10 32.94
C MET A 842 16.89 36.90 32.45
N PHE A 843 17.60 36.44 31.43
CA PHE A 843 18.69 37.18 30.80
C PHE A 843 18.18 38.46 30.12
N MET A 844 17.07 38.39 29.37
CA MET A 844 16.43 39.57 28.76
C MET A 844 16.01 40.60 29.82
N VAL A 845 15.47 40.16 30.95
CA VAL A 845 15.02 41.05 32.05
C VAL A 845 16.20 41.55 32.91
N ALA A 846 17.30 40.81 32.99
CA ALA A 846 18.48 41.21 33.75
C ALA A 846 19.13 42.47 33.17
N LEU A 847 19.08 42.69 31.86
CA LEU A 847 19.67 43.87 31.20
C LEU A 847 19.02 45.22 31.62
N PRO A 848 17.69 45.42 31.49
CA PRO A 848 17.03 46.63 31.99
C PRO A 848 17.10 46.72 33.52
N THR A 849 17.08 45.58 34.24
CA THR A 849 17.24 45.58 35.69
C THR A 849 18.63 46.08 36.11
N ALA A 850 19.70 45.67 35.44
CA ALA A 850 21.05 46.13 35.71
C ALA A 850 21.19 47.65 35.50
N PHE A 851 20.53 48.19 34.47
CA PHE A 851 20.43 49.63 34.27
C PHE A 851 19.71 50.33 35.43
N LEU A 852 18.57 49.80 35.88
CA LEU A 852 17.80 50.37 36.99
C LEU A 852 18.58 50.31 38.32
N VAL A 853 19.27 49.19 38.59
CA VAL A 853 20.13 49.01 39.76
C VAL A 853 21.30 49.98 39.75
N GLU A 854 21.97 50.16 38.61
CA GLU A 854 23.02 51.17 38.46
C GLU A 854 22.47 52.57 38.77
N ARG A 855 21.30 52.93 38.22
CA ARG A 855 20.66 54.22 38.44
C ARG A 855 20.22 54.45 39.89
N LEU A 856 19.77 53.40 40.58
CA LEU A 856 19.26 53.49 41.95
C LEU A 856 20.40 53.52 42.99
N LEU A 857 21.44 52.69 42.82
CA LEU A 857 22.50 52.49 43.82
C LEU A 857 23.78 53.30 43.55
N LEU A 858 24.27 53.31 42.30
CA LEU A 858 25.62 53.80 41.94
C LEU A 858 25.62 55.21 41.33
N SER A 859 24.70 55.50 40.40
CA SER A 859 24.53 56.83 39.78
C SER A 859 25.81 57.38 39.12
N LEU A 860 26.56 56.53 38.42
CA LEU A 860 27.83 56.92 37.81
C LEU A 860 27.59 57.71 36.50
N GLN A 861 28.56 58.53 36.09
CA GLN A 861 28.48 59.33 34.86
C GLN A 861 29.60 58.96 33.87
N GLY A 862 29.36 59.21 32.58
CA GLY A 862 30.31 58.91 31.50
C GLY A 862 30.62 57.41 31.36
N LEU A 863 31.86 57.06 31.02
CA LEU A 863 32.30 55.66 30.85
C LEU A 863 32.18 54.82 32.14
N LYS A 864 32.30 55.45 33.32
CA LYS A 864 32.11 54.77 34.61
C LYS A 864 30.67 54.24 34.77
N ARG A 865 29.70 54.85 34.10
CA ARG A 865 28.30 54.36 34.07
C ARG A 865 28.17 53.05 33.33
N LEU A 866 28.78 52.95 32.16
CA LEU A 866 28.77 51.72 31.37
C LEU A 866 29.41 50.58 32.16
N ALA A 867 30.55 50.86 32.82
CA ALA A 867 31.18 49.91 33.72
C ALA A 867 30.25 49.52 34.89
N GLY A 868 29.53 50.47 35.49
CA GLY A 868 28.55 50.20 36.55
C GLY A 868 27.40 49.30 36.11
N ILE A 869 26.88 49.46 34.89
CA ILE A 869 25.84 48.59 34.32
C ILE A 869 26.41 47.18 34.08
N ILE A 870 27.60 47.08 33.48
CA ILE A 870 28.25 45.79 33.21
C ILE A 870 28.51 45.03 34.51
N ILE A 871 29.03 45.70 35.54
CA ILE A 871 29.26 45.09 36.85
C ILE A 871 27.93 44.64 37.47
N SER A 872 26.90 45.50 37.47
CA SER A 872 25.57 45.16 38.02
C SER A 872 24.95 43.96 37.30
N PHE A 873 25.05 43.93 35.97
CA PHE A 873 24.58 42.83 35.14
C PHE A 873 25.33 41.53 35.44
N THR A 874 26.66 41.60 35.55
CA THR A 874 27.51 40.44 35.88
C THR A 874 27.16 39.88 37.26
N VAL A 875 26.93 40.75 38.25
CA VAL A 875 26.50 40.33 39.60
C VAL A 875 25.11 39.68 39.58
N ILE A 876 24.15 40.24 38.84
CA ILE A 876 22.81 39.65 38.70
C ILE A 876 22.90 38.27 38.03
N LEU A 877 23.66 38.14 36.94
CA LEU A 877 23.86 36.86 36.28
C LEU A 877 24.55 35.84 37.19
N PHE A 878 25.59 36.26 37.92
CA PHE A 878 26.25 35.38 38.88
C PHE A 878 25.26 34.89 39.96
N ALA A 879 24.44 35.79 40.52
CA ALA A 879 23.41 35.40 41.48
C ALA A 879 22.40 34.41 40.86
N LEU A 880 21.98 34.61 39.61
CA LEU A 880 21.11 33.68 38.90
C LEU A 880 21.75 32.30 38.69
N THR A 881 23.06 32.22 38.42
CA THR A 881 23.76 30.93 38.30
C THR A 881 23.83 30.13 39.61
N LEU A 882 23.71 30.81 40.75
CA LEU A 882 23.69 30.18 42.07
C LEU A 882 22.28 29.72 42.47
N VAL A 883 21.27 30.53 42.16
CA VAL A 883 19.89 30.32 42.63
C VAL A 883 19.06 29.51 41.65
N HIS A 884 19.25 29.68 40.34
CA HIS A 884 18.38 29.07 39.33
C HIS A 884 19.00 27.77 38.77
N PRO A 885 18.38 26.60 39.00
CA PRO A 885 18.98 25.29 38.68
C PRO A 885 19.21 25.08 37.18
N ALA A 886 18.43 25.72 36.31
CA ALA A 886 18.59 25.54 34.86
C ALA A 886 19.97 25.95 34.32
N PHE A 887 20.71 26.84 35.00
CA PHE A 887 22.09 27.19 34.62
C PHE A 887 23.08 26.02 34.77
N ARG A 888 22.70 24.96 35.51
CA ARG A 888 23.50 23.75 35.70
C ARG A 888 22.99 22.57 34.88
N ILE A 889 21.73 22.60 34.47
CA ILE A 889 21.04 21.49 33.77
C ILE A 889 21.14 21.64 32.25
N ALA A 890 21.09 22.87 31.73
CA ALA A 890 21.10 23.10 30.30
C ALA A 890 22.49 22.79 29.69
N TYR A 891 22.49 21.91 28.69
CA TYR A 891 23.71 21.40 28.05
C TYR A 891 24.61 22.49 27.46
N ASN A 892 24.02 23.61 27.01
CA ASN A 892 24.72 24.74 26.40
C ASN A 892 24.12 26.10 26.80
N VAL A 893 24.16 26.41 28.11
CA VAL A 893 23.77 27.75 28.61
C VAL A 893 24.44 28.89 27.83
N PRO A 894 25.77 28.86 27.54
CA PRO A 894 26.42 29.96 26.83
C PRO A 894 25.80 30.23 25.45
N LEU A 895 25.39 29.19 24.72
CA LEU A 895 24.78 29.33 23.40
C LEU A 895 23.40 29.99 23.48
N ALA A 896 22.56 29.57 24.44
CA ALA A 896 21.27 30.20 24.69
C ALA A 896 21.43 31.69 25.05
N LEU A 897 22.42 32.01 25.90
CA LEU A 897 22.73 33.39 26.27
C LEU A 897 23.29 34.20 25.09
N LEU A 898 24.13 33.60 24.24
CA LEU A 898 24.63 34.24 23.02
C LEU A 898 23.50 34.54 22.06
N GLY A 899 22.63 33.57 21.75
CA GLY A 899 21.48 33.78 20.86
C GLY A 899 20.51 34.84 21.40
N THR A 900 20.25 34.82 22.71
CA THR A 900 19.46 35.85 23.40
C THR A 900 20.15 37.21 23.32
N GLY A 901 21.46 37.26 23.55
CA GLY A 901 22.27 38.46 23.46
C GLY A 901 22.25 39.07 22.06
N VAL A 902 22.42 38.27 21.01
CA VAL A 902 22.28 38.71 19.62
C VAL A 902 20.88 39.27 19.37
N THR A 903 19.83 38.58 19.83
CA THR A 903 18.44 39.04 19.71
C THR A 903 18.23 40.39 20.40
N VAL A 904 18.74 40.55 21.62
CA VAL A 904 18.67 41.81 22.39
C VAL A 904 19.45 42.93 21.71
N LEU A 905 20.62 42.63 21.14
CA LEU A 905 21.44 43.59 20.37
C LEU A 905 20.78 44.02 19.05
N LEU A 906 19.95 43.16 18.45
CA LEU A 906 19.17 43.50 17.26
C LEU A 906 18.02 44.47 17.56
N ILE A 907 17.48 44.51 18.79
CA ILE A 907 16.36 45.39 19.14
C ILE A 907 16.68 46.88 18.90
N PRO A 908 17.80 47.46 19.38
CA PRO A 908 18.18 48.84 19.06
C PRO A 908 18.35 49.09 17.57
N VAL A 909 18.91 48.14 16.82
CA VAL A 909 19.14 48.28 15.37
C VAL A 909 17.81 48.33 14.62
N LEU A 910 16.91 47.38 14.90
CA LEU A 910 15.54 47.37 14.37
C LEU A 910 14.78 48.63 14.78
N TRP A 911 14.96 49.10 16.02
CA TRP A 911 14.33 50.33 16.49
C TRP A 911 14.83 51.56 15.74
N ILE A 912 16.14 51.69 15.54
CA ILE A 912 16.72 52.78 14.74
C ILE A 912 16.19 52.71 13.31
N ALA A 913 16.14 51.52 12.70
CA ALA A 913 15.61 51.33 11.35
C ALA A 913 14.12 51.71 11.26
N ILE A 914 13.28 51.24 12.20
CA ILE A 914 11.85 51.58 12.27
C ILE A 914 11.67 53.08 12.48
N ASN A 915 12.40 53.70 13.42
CA ASN A 915 12.34 55.15 13.64
C ASN A 915 12.76 55.92 12.40
N TYR A 916 13.79 55.46 11.70
CA TYR A 916 14.24 56.08 10.46
C TYR A 916 13.16 55.97 9.38
N SER A 917 12.55 54.79 9.23
CA SER A 917 11.41 54.55 8.33
C SER A 917 10.20 55.42 8.71
N ILE A 918 9.83 55.51 9.98
CA ILE A 918 8.73 56.37 10.46
C ILE A 918 9.05 57.83 10.13
N LYS A 919 10.26 58.31 10.40
CA LYS A 919 10.68 59.68 10.07
C LYS A 919 10.69 59.93 8.56
N PHE A 920 11.10 58.95 7.77
CA PHE A 920 11.08 58.99 6.31
C PHE A 920 9.63 59.07 5.79
N PHE A 921 8.73 58.20 6.27
CA PHE A 921 7.31 58.23 5.93
C PHE A 921 6.62 59.49 6.43
N ALA A 922 6.99 60.00 7.61
CA ALA A 922 6.50 61.30 8.11
C ALA A 922 6.94 62.43 7.18
N LYS A 923 8.19 62.42 6.71
CA LYS A 923 8.71 63.38 5.73
C LYS A 923 8.00 63.27 4.38
N LEU A 924 7.73 62.05 3.91
CA LEU A 924 7.01 61.76 2.67
C LEU A 924 5.53 62.20 2.75
N ARG A 925 4.86 61.88 3.86
CA ARG A 925 3.49 62.30 4.17
C ARG A 925 3.35 63.81 4.24
N LYS A 926 4.30 64.48 4.90
CA LYS A 926 4.35 65.95 4.98
C LYS A 926 4.55 66.62 3.62
N LYS A 927 5.21 65.92 2.68
CA LYS A 927 5.38 66.35 1.28
C LYS A 927 4.13 66.11 0.42
N MET A 928 3.29 65.12 0.75
CA MET A 928 2.09 64.77 -0.02
C MET A 928 0.77 65.37 0.51
N LEU A 929 0.62 65.56 1.83
CA LEU A 929 -0.66 65.88 2.49
C LEU A 929 -0.65 67.18 3.32
N GLY A 930 0.47 67.91 3.37
CA GLY A 930 0.61 69.14 4.17
C GLY A 930 0.78 68.88 5.68
N ALA A 931 1.25 69.90 6.41
CA ALA A 931 1.72 69.77 7.78
C ALA A 931 0.63 70.04 8.83
N HIS A 932 -0.12 69.01 9.23
CA HIS A 932 -0.92 69.04 10.45
C HIS A 932 -0.65 67.77 11.29
N ILE A 933 0.18 67.91 12.33
CA ILE A 933 0.25 67.14 13.61
C ILE A 933 1.54 67.59 14.32
N ILE A 934 1.43 67.99 15.59
CA ILE A 934 2.58 68.22 16.49
C ILE A 934 2.99 66.86 17.06
N GLU A 935 4.18 66.37 16.71
CA GLU A 935 4.78 65.19 17.34
C GLU A 935 5.28 65.56 18.75
N THR A 936 4.49 65.26 19.78
CA THR A 936 5.01 65.19 21.14
C THR A 936 5.75 63.87 21.30
N GLY A 937 7.05 63.92 21.61
CA GLY A 937 7.86 62.73 21.87
C GLY A 937 7.43 62.07 23.17
N ARG A 938 6.37 61.25 23.15
CA ARG A 938 5.85 60.53 24.33
C ARG A 938 6.94 59.71 25.05
N ILE A 939 7.95 59.24 24.30
CA ILE A 939 9.06 58.44 24.81
C ILE A 939 10.11 59.27 25.57
N SER A 940 10.42 60.49 25.12
CA SER A 940 11.36 61.36 25.85
C SER A 940 10.75 61.83 27.17
N SER A 941 9.45 62.14 27.18
CA SER A 941 8.69 62.42 28.40
C SER A 941 8.65 61.22 29.35
N PHE A 942 8.48 60.01 28.81
CA PHE A 942 8.54 58.77 29.60
C PHE A 942 9.93 58.52 30.20
N GLY A 943 11.00 58.72 29.43
CA GLY A 943 12.38 58.58 29.92
C GLY A 943 12.75 59.60 31.02
N LEU A 944 12.25 60.82 30.91
CA LEU A 944 12.35 61.86 31.95
C LEU A 944 11.58 61.48 33.22
N ALA A 945 10.36 60.96 33.08
CA ALA A 945 9.55 60.50 34.21
C ALA A 945 10.20 59.34 34.97
N ILE A 946 10.80 58.36 34.27
CA ILE A 946 11.57 57.27 34.90
C ILE A 946 12.78 57.83 35.65
N SER A 947 13.53 58.74 35.03
CA SER A 947 14.73 59.32 35.64
C SER A 947 14.40 60.12 36.92
N LEU A 948 13.35 60.94 36.89
CA LEU A 948 12.84 61.68 38.05
C LEU A 948 12.27 60.75 39.13
N GLY A 949 11.61 59.67 38.73
CA GLY A 949 11.11 58.63 39.64
C GLY A 949 12.25 57.96 40.43
N ILE A 950 13.32 57.56 39.75
CA ILE A 950 14.49 56.94 40.38
C ILE A 950 15.19 57.93 41.33
N GLU A 951 15.30 59.20 40.95
CA GLU A 951 15.89 60.24 41.80
C GLU A 951 15.11 60.42 43.11
N ASN A 952 13.77 60.42 43.04
CA ASN A 952 12.90 60.49 44.21
C ASN A 952 13.00 59.25 45.12
N MET A 953 13.14 58.05 44.54
CA MET A 953 13.36 56.82 45.32
C MET A 953 14.69 56.86 46.08
N ARG A 954 15.73 57.42 45.47
CA ARG A 954 17.05 57.57 46.11
C ARG A 954 17.06 58.60 47.23
N ARG A 955 16.27 59.68 47.13
CA ARG A 955 16.12 60.69 48.19
C ARG A 955 15.39 60.14 49.43
N ARG A 956 14.47 59.18 49.27
CA ARG A 956 13.65 58.61 50.35
C ARG A 956 14.02 57.15 50.68
N LYS A 957 15.30 56.90 50.96
CA LYS A 957 15.90 55.56 51.12
C LYS A 957 15.12 54.60 52.03
N LEU A 958 14.70 55.04 53.22
CA LEU A 958 13.97 54.19 54.18
C LEU A 958 12.62 53.74 53.60
N ARG A 959 11.81 54.71 53.11
CA ARG A 959 10.49 54.45 52.53
C ARG A 959 10.61 53.55 51.30
N SER A 960 11.54 53.84 50.40
CA SER A 960 11.76 53.06 49.18
C SER A 960 12.24 51.64 49.46
N SER A 961 13.10 51.46 50.47
CA SER A 961 13.58 50.12 50.86
C SER A 961 12.45 49.29 51.49
N LEU A 962 11.67 49.88 52.41
CA LEU A 962 10.50 49.19 52.99
C LEU A 962 9.49 48.83 51.91
N THR A 963 9.15 49.73 50.98
CA THR A 963 8.21 49.41 49.89
C THR A 963 8.73 48.33 48.95
N LEU A 964 10.03 48.31 48.66
CA LEU A 964 10.62 47.28 47.80
C LEU A 964 10.62 45.93 48.51
N ILE A 965 10.98 45.89 49.79
CA ILE A 965 10.93 44.67 50.61
C ILE A 965 9.49 44.15 50.69
N THR A 966 8.51 45.01 50.96
CA THR A 966 7.10 44.61 51.00
C THR A 966 6.65 44.04 49.65
N LEU A 967 7.02 44.68 48.53
CA LEU A 967 6.68 44.19 47.19
C LEU A 967 7.36 42.85 46.91
N ILE A 968 8.64 42.70 47.25
CA ILE A 968 9.40 41.45 47.08
C ILE A 968 8.77 40.34 47.90
N LEU A 969 8.46 40.58 49.18
CA LEU A 969 7.81 39.59 50.05
C LEU A 969 6.40 39.24 49.58
N MET A 970 5.64 40.21 49.09
CA MET A 970 4.30 39.99 48.54
C MET A 970 4.36 39.16 47.26
N VAL A 971 5.22 39.53 46.32
CA VAL A 971 5.42 38.78 45.07
C VAL A 971 5.96 37.38 45.37
N PHE A 972 6.96 37.27 46.25
CA PHE A 972 7.51 35.98 46.68
C PHE A 972 6.44 35.08 47.30
N SER A 973 5.68 35.61 48.26
CA SER A 973 4.57 34.89 48.91
C SER A 973 3.54 34.43 47.87
N MET A 974 3.09 35.35 47.01
CA MET A 974 2.12 35.03 45.95
C MET A 974 2.65 33.95 45.01
N VAL A 975 3.90 34.06 44.54
CA VAL A 975 4.53 33.07 43.66
C VAL A 975 4.65 31.71 44.35
N THR A 976 5.10 31.66 45.61
CA THR A 976 5.19 30.41 46.39
C THR A 976 3.82 29.76 46.62
N PHE A 977 2.76 30.54 46.83
CA PHE A 977 1.39 30.03 46.97
C PHE A 977 0.78 29.57 45.64
N THR A 978 1.16 30.16 44.51
CA THR A 978 0.63 29.81 43.17
C THR A 978 1.32 28.61 42.51
N SER A 979 2.28 27.96 43.17
CA SER A 979 2.95 26.76 42.66
C SER A 979 1.97 25.56 42.61
N ALA A 980 1.16 25.51 41.56
CA ALA A 980 0.22 24.42 41.30
C ALA A 980 0.91 23.27 40.57
N SER A 981 0.69 22.04 41.04
CA SER A 981 0.99 20.82 40.27
C SER A 981 -0.21 20.47 39.40
N SER A 982 0.03 20.11 38.14
CA SER A 982 -1.01 19.58 37.26
C SER A 982 -1.20 18.09 37.54
N LEU A 983 -2.44 17.66 37.75
CA LEU A 983 -2.81 16.25 37.80
C LEU A 983 -3.72 15.96 36.60
N THR A 984 -3.32 15.02 35.76
CA THR A 984 -4.20 14.52 34.70
C THR A 984 -5.16 13.50 35.28
N VAL A 985 -6.46 13.73 35.09
CA VAL A 985 -7.52 12.81 35.50
C VAL A 985 -8.30 12.39 34.27
N ALA A 986 -8.52 11.08 34.10
CA ALA A 986 -9.37 10.56 33.05
C ALA A 986 -10.81 11.03 33.29
N ARG A 987 -11.40 11.68 32.28
CA ARG A 987 -12.81 12.08 32.32
C ARG A 987 -13.63 11.05 31.55
N PHE A 988 -14.46 10.30 32.26
CA PHE A 988 -15.38 9.36 31.66
C PHE A 988 -16.62 10.08 31.16
N LEU A 989 -17.03 9.77 29.93
CA LEU A 989 -18.33 10.13 29.39
C LEU A 989 -19.21 8.89 29.50
N SER A 990 -20.36 9.01 30.15
CA SER A 990 -21.31 7.91 30.31
C SER A 990 -22.46 8.11 29.33
N GLU A 991 -22.73 7.09 28.51
CA GLU A 991 -23.89 7.01 27.65
C GLU A 991 -24.91 6.03 28.27
N PRO A 992 -26.19 6.39 28.41
CA PRO A 992 -27.21 5.49 28.92
C PRO A 992 -27.53 4.39 27.89
N GLY A 993 -27.61 3.14 28.33
CA GLY A 993 -27.81 2.01 27.41
C GLY A 993 -27.94 0.66 28.10
N VAL A 994 -28.33 -0.36 27.31
CA VAL A 994 -28.32 -1.77 27.75
C VAL A 994 -27.04 -2.42 27.27
N THR A 995 -26.34 -3.12 28.17
CA THR A 995 -25.09 -3.83 27.86
C THR A 995 -25.32 -5.34 27.96
N LEU A 996 -25.04 -6.09 26.89
CA LEU A 996 -25.18 -7.56 26.86
C LEU A 996 -23.99 -8.28 27.51
N TYR A 997 -22.86 -7.59 27.65
CA TYR A 997 -21.65 -8.09 28.31
C TYR A 997 -20.92 -6.96 29.03
N ASN A 998 -20.05 -7.32 29.98
CA ASN A 998 -19.09 -6.40 30.59
C ASN A 998 -17.74 -6.57 29.89
N GLY A 999 -17.11 -5.46 29.51
CA GLY A 999 -15.89 -5.54 28.71
C GLY A 999 -15.40 -4.22 28.17
N VAL A 1000 -14.47 -4.32 27.22
CA VAL A 1000 -13.92 -3.19 26.47
C VAL A 1000 -14.32 -3.33 25.01
N TYR A 1001 -14.81 -2.24 24.44
CA TYR A 1001 -15.10 -2.13 23.01
C TYR A 1001 -14.19 -1.09 22.39
N LEU A 1002 -13.45 -1.50 21.36
CA LEU A 1002 -12.50 -0.66 20.66
C LEU A 1002 -12.95 -0.43 19.21
N ARG A 1003 -12.99 0.84 18.83
CA ARG A 1003 -13.19 1.30 17.46
C ARG A 1003 -12.49 2.64 17.25
N ARG A 1004 -12.29 3.00 15.98
CA ARG A 1004 -11.86 4.37 15.62
C ARG A 1004 -12.94 5.38 16.00
N ALA A 1005 -12.52 6.56 16.45
CA ALA A 1005 -13.43 7.65 16.80
C ALA A 1005 -14.26 8.09 15.58
N LYS A 1006 -13.61 8.18 14.42
CA LYS A 1006 -14.24 8.24 13.10
C LYS A 1006 -14.09 6.88 12.44
N LEU A 1007 -15.22 6.22 12.23
CA LEU A 1007 -15.30 4.96 11.51
C LEU A 1007 -15.20 5.28 10.01
N GLU A 1008 -13.99 5.23 9.46
CA GLU A 1008 -13.69 5.47 8.05
C GLU A 1008 -13.03 4.21 7.46
N THR A 1009 -13.31 3.91 6.19
CA THR A 1009 -12.75 2.72 5.50
C THR A 1009 -11.24 2.81 5.25
N THR A 1010 -10.68 4.01 5.31
CA THR A 1010 -9.28 4.30 5.02
C THR A 1010 -8.34 4.03 6.20
N ASN A 1011 -8.87 3.85 7.42
CA ASN A 1011 -8.06 3.65 8.62
C ASN A 1011 -8.65 2.57 9.55
N PRO A 1012 -8.75 1.30 9.11
CA PRO A 1012 -9.22 0.21 9.95
C PRO A 1012 -8.32 -0.04 11.17
N LEU A 1013 -8.81 -0.85 12.11
CA LEU A 1013 -7.97 -1.45 13.15
C LEU A 1013 -7.09 -2.54 12.54
N THR A 1014 -5.95 -2.83 13.18
CA THR A 1014 -4.96 -3.78 12.67
C THR A 1014 -4.89 -5.04 13.53
N TRP A 1015 -4.26 -6.09 13.01
CA TRP A 1015 -4.04 -7.33 13.76
C TRP A 1015 -3.10 -7.13 14.95
N GLU A 1016 -2.20 -6.15 14.89
CA GLU A 1016 -1.33 -5.75 16.00
C GLU A 1016 -2.16 -5.25 17.19
N VAL A 1017 -3.22 -4.48 16.94
CA VAL A 1017 -4.18 -4.03 17.97
C VAL A 1017 -4.91 -5.22 18.57
N TYR A 1018 -5.36 -6.16 17.74
CA TYR A 1018 -6.02 -7.37 18.20
C TYR A 1018 -5.13 -8.20 19.13
N GLU A 1019 -3.87 -8.45 18.75
CA GLU A 1019 -2.92 -9.16 19.60
C GLU A 1019 -2.56 -8.37 20.87
N PHE A 1020 -2.46 -7.03 20.78
CA PHE A 1020 -2.25 -6.19 21.96
C PHE A 1020 -3.37 -6.36 22.99
N ILE A 1021 -4.64 -6.28 22.57
CA ILE A 1021 -5.80 -6.44 23.47
C ILE A 1021 -5.84 -7.84 24.08
N ARG A 1022 -5.55 -8.89 23.30
CA ARG A 1022 -5.46 -10.26 23.81
C ARG A 1022 -4.37 -10.44 24.86
N GLY A 1023 -3.19 -9.85 24.62
CA GLY A 1023 -2.09 -9.90 25.58
C GLY A 1023 -2.31 -9.01 26.80
N MET A 1024 -3.14 -7.97 26.70
CA MET A 1024 -3.50 -7.09 27.83
C MET A 1024 -4.57 -7.73 28.73
N PHE A 1025 -5.51 -8.48 28.15
CA PHE A 1025 -6.57 -9.20 28.87
C PHE A 1025 -6.58 -10.70 28.51
N PRO A 1026 -5.65 -11.51 29.05
CA PRO A 1026 -5.55 -12.93 28.74
C PRO A 1026 -6.79 -13.75 29.13
N GLU A 1027 -7.55 -13.29 30.12
CA GLU A 1027 -8.80 -13.90 30.59
C GLU A 1027 -10.01 -13.57 29.70
N ALA A 1028 -9.86 -12.66 28.75
CA ALA A 1028 -10.97 -12.12 27.98
C ALA A 1028 -11.27 -12.93 26.73
N THR A 1029 -12.54 -13.02 26.39
CA THR A 1029 -12.97 -13.45 25.05
C THR A 1029 -12.91 -12.24 24.12
N VAL A 1030 -11.86 -12.16 23.30
CA VAL A 1030 -11.63 -11.06 22.36
C VAL A 1030 -12.12 -11.45 20.95
N VAL A 1031 -13.12 -10.74 20.46
CA VAL A 1031 -13.74 -10.96 19.15
C VAL A 1031 -13.52 -9.76 18.22
N PRO A 1032 -12.79 -9.94 17.10
CA PRO A 1032 -12.68 -8.91 16.07
C PRO A 1032 -13.82 -9.07 15.05
N ARG A 1033 -14.37 -7.95 14.57
CA ARG A 1033 -15.36 -7.95 13.49
C ARG A 1033 -14.75 -7.37 12.23
N LEU A 1034 -14.78 -8.16 11.18
CA LEU A 1034 -14.18 -7.83 9.90
C LEU A 1034 -15.28 -7.50 8.89
N TRP A 1035 -15.07 -6.47 8.09
CA TRP A 1035 -16.01 -6.09 7.03
C TRP A 1035 -15.33 -6.14 5.66
N TYR A 1036 -16.11 -6.55 4.67
CA TYR A 1036 -15.79 -6.45 3.27
C TYR A 1036 -16.92 -5.78 2.52
N TYR A 1037 -16.53 -4.79 1.73
CA TYR A 1037 -17.44 -4.07 0.87
C TYR A 1037 -17.20 -4.56 -0.56
N PRO A 1038 -18.16 -5.28 -1.17
CA PRO A 1038 -18.09 -5.52 -2.60
C PRO A 1038 -18.14 -4.17 -3.31
N GLU A 1039 -17.58 -4.11 -4.52
CA GLU A 1039 -17.53 -2.88 -5.28
C GLU A 1039 -18.93 -2.26 -5.43
N ARG A 1040 -19.03 -0.95 -5.16
CA ARG A 1040 -20.33 -0.21 -5.10
C ARG A 1040 -21.38 -0.90 -4.24
N GLN A 1041 -20.97 -1.65 -3.23
CA GLN A 1041 -21.86 -2.43 -2.36
C GLN A 1041 -22.88 -3.27 -3.16
N THR A 1042 -22.46 -3.84 -4.30
CA THR A 1042 -23.30 -4.69 -5.15
C THR A 1042 -22.78 -6.13 -5.14
N LEU A 1043 -23.65 -7.08 -4.83
CA LEU A 1043 -23.28 -8.48 -4.65
C LEU A 1043 -24.30 -9.42 -5.30
N THR A 1044 -23.81 -10.34 -6.12
CA THR A 1044 -24.63 -11.41 -6.72
C THR A 1044 -24.42 -12.73 -5.97
N ILE A 1045 -25.52 -13.38 -5.62
CA ILE A 1045 -25.59 -14.71 -5.02
C ILE A 1045 -26.18 -15.65 -6.06
N LEU A 1046 -25.54 -16.80 -6.30
CA LEU A 1046 -25.99 -17.83 -7.23
C LEU A 1046 -26.46 -19.08 -6.46
N PHE A 1047 -27.56 -19.67 -6.91
CA PHE A 1047 -28.11 -20.91 -6.36
C PHE A 1047 -28.75 -21.75 -7.47
N GLY A 1048 -28.04 -22.80 -7.91
CA GLY A 1048 -28.40 -23.55 -9.12
C GLY A 1048 -28.42 -22.61 -10.34
N GLU A 1049 -29.52 -22.63 -11.11
CA GLU A 1049 -29.72 -21.71 -12.24
C GLU A 1049 -30.26 -20.33 -11.83
N LYS A 1050 -30.61 -20.14 -10.55
CA LYS A 1050 -31.15 -18.88 -10.03
C LYS A 1050 -30.03 -17.97 -9.56
N ASN A 1051 -30.24 -16.65 -9.69
CA ASN A 1051 -29.36 -15.64 -9.11
C ASN A 1051 -30.17 -14.52 -8.46
N TYR A 1052 -29.56 -13.86 -7.48
CA TYR A 1052 -30.11 -12.67 -6.84
C TYR A 1052 -28.99 -11.67 -6.62
N THR A 1053 -29.20 -10.42 -7.05
CA THR A 1053 -28.24 -9.34 -6.88
C THR A 1053 -28.78 -8.33 -5.87
N ILE A 1054 -28.00 -8.09 -4.82
CA ILE A 1054 -28.16 -6.96 -3.90
C ILE A 1054 -27.44 -5.78 -4.53
N THR A 1055 -28.10 -4.64 -4.68
CA THR A 1055 -27.54 -3.46 -5.36
C THR A 1055 -27.33 -2.32 -4.36
N MET A 1056 -26.13 -1.75 -4.33
CA MET A 1056 -25.77 -0.55 -3.54
C MET A 1056 -26.00 -0.63 -2.02
N LYS A 1057 -26.24 -1.82 -1.47
CA LYS A 1057 -26.54 -2.05 -0.04
C LYS A 1057 -26.02 -3.41 0.44
N ALA A 1058 -25.02 -3.97 -0.23
CA ALA A 1058 -24.40 -5.23 0.14
C ALA A 1058 -23.12 -5.02 0.96
N ALA A 1059 -22.96 -5.79 2.02
CA ALA A 1059 -21.70 -5.94 2.73
C ALA A 1059 -21.57 -7.37 3.27
N ILE A 1060 -20.33 -7.85 3.39
CA ILE A 1060 -20.03 -9.12 4.03
C ILE A 1060 -19.35 -8.82 5.36
N MET A 1061 -19.91 -9.36 6.43
CA MET A 1061 -19.38 -9.26 7.78
C MET A 1061 -18.83 -10.64 8.18
N ALA A 1062 -17.59 -10.68 8.65
CA ALA A 1062 -16.98 -11.90 9.15
C ALA A 1062 -16.93 -11.88 10.68
N LEU A 1063 -17.56 -12.89 11.29
CA LEU A 1063 -17.76 -12.97 12.75
C LEU A 1063 -17.19 -14.27 13.31
N SER A 1064 -16.72 -14.20 14.56
CA SER A 1064 -16.17 -15.36 15.26
C SER A 1064 -17.28 -16.28 15.79
N PRO A 1065 -17.03 -17.58 15.99
CA PRO A 1065 -17.93 -18.45 16.74
C PRO A 1065 -18.24 -17.89 18.15
N ALA A 1066 -17.25 -17.26 18.80
CA ALA A 1066 -17.38 -16.66 20.12
C ALA A 1066 -18.29 -15.41 20.18
N GLU A 1067 -18.77 -14.91 19.04
CA GLU A 1067 -19.78 -13.84 19.00
C GLU A 1067 -21.10 -14.29 19.65
N GLU A 1068 -21.39 -15.60 19.63
CA GLU A 1068 -22.56 -16.19 20.26
C GLU A 1068 -22.60 -15.89 21.77
N ASP A 1069 -21.49 -16.14 22.45
CA ASP A 1069 -21.36 -15.91 23.88
C ASP A 1069 -21.37 -14.42 24.26
N LEU A 1070 -21.14 -13.54 23.28
CA LEU A 1070 -21.08 -12.09 23.46
C LEU A 1070 -22.45 -11.43 23.28
N LEU A 1071 -23.14 -11.74 22.18
CA LEU A 1071 -24.32 -11.01 21.70
C LEU A 1071 -25.57 -11.89 21.48
N ASP A 1072 -25.52 -13.18 21.84
CA ASP A 1072 -26.63 -14.14 21.65
C ASP A 1072 -27.07 -14.23 20.18
N MET A 1073 -26.09 -14.44 19.30
CA MET A 1073 -26.31 -14.46 17.84
C MET A 1073 -27.20 -15.62 17.37
N GLY A 1074 -27.35 -16.69 18.15
CA GLY A 1074 -28.23 -17.81 17.88
C GLY A 1074 -29.70 -17.41 18.03
N GLY A 1075 -29.99 -16.47 18.92
CA GLY A 1075 -31.33 -15.93 19.15
C GLY A 1075 -31.94 -15.22 17.94
N ILE A 1076 -31.12 -14.76 16.99
CA ILE A 1076 -31.60 -14.11 15.76
C ILE A 1076 -31.81 -15.08 14.59
N LEU A 1077 -31.44 -16.35 14.73
CA LEU A 1077 -31.52 -17.34 13.68
C LEU A 1077 -32.92 -17.98 13.58
N THR A 1078 -33.29 -18.41 12.37
CA THR A 1078 -34.54 -19.15 12.14
C THR A 1078 -34.43 -20.60 12.64
N PRO A 1079 -35.55 -21.28 12.98
CA PRO A 1079 -35.53 -22.67 13.42
C PRO A 1079 -34.82 -23.60 12.43
N GLY A 1080 -33.90 -24.44 12.93
CA GLY A 1080 -33.08 -25.35 12.12
C GLY A 1080 -31.75 -24.77 11.64
N SER A 1081 -31.52 -23.47 11.84
CA SER A 1081 -30.23 -22.82 11.65
C SER A 1081 -29.27 -23.09 12.81
N THR A 1082 -27.97 -23.04 12.54
CA THR A 1082 -26.92 -23.12 13.56
C THR A 1082 -25.92 -21.98 13.40
N TRP A 1083 -25.45 -21.41 14.51
CA TRP A 1083 -24.31 -20.51 14.51
C TRP A 1083 -23.02 -21.26 14.10
N PHE A 1084 -21.95 -20.51 13.82
CA PHE A 1084 -20.65 -21.08 13.47
C PHE A 1084 -20.00 -21.78 14.67
N PHE A 1085 -19.11 -22.74 14.39
CA PHE A 1085 -18.26 -23.40 15.39
C PHE A 1085 -16.78 -23.29 15.01
N GLU A 1086 -15.91 -23.66 15.96
CA GLU A 1086 -14.46 -23.64 15.75
C GLU A 1086 -14.04 -24.58 14.61
N GLY A 1087 -13.47 -23.99 13.55
CA GLY A 1087 -13.07 -24.71 12.33
C GLY A 1087 -14.00 -24.54 11.14
N ASP A 1088 -15.16 -23.90 11.30
CA ASP A 1088 -16.02 -23.58 10.16
C ASP A 1088 -15.34 -22.52 9.27
N LYS A 1089 -15.31 -22.74 7.95
CA LYS A 1089 -14.60 -21.87 6.98
C LYS A 1089 -15.45 -21.56 5.75
N TYR A 1090 -15.80 -22.56 4.95
CA TYR A 1090 -16.61 -22.37 3.74
C TYR A 1090 -18.11 -22.46 4.03
N SER A 1091 -18.56 -21.57 4.90
CA SER A 1091 -19.96 -21.51 5.35
C SER A 1091 -20.47 -20.07 5.33
N VAL A 1092 -21.80 -19.91 5.31
CA VAL A 1092 -22.46 -18.60 5.28
C VAL A 1092 -23.76 -18.63 6.07
N ILE A 1093 -24.10 -17.48 6.65
CA ILE A 1093 -25.43 -17.19 7.19
C ILE A 1093 -25.99 -15.99 6.42
N ILE A 1094 -27.19 -16.16 5.86
CA ILE A 1094 -27.86 -15.18 4.99
C ILE A 1094 -29.14 -14.66 5.63
N SER A 1095 -29.68 -13.55 5.11
CA SER A 1095 -30.95 -13.01 5.59
C SER A 1095 -32.15 -13.84 5.15
N ASP A 1096 -33.20 -13.82 5.95
CA ASP A 1096 -34.52 -14.39 5.64
C ASP A 1096 -35.08 -13.91 4.30
N GLN A 1097 -34.87 -12.63 3.95
CA GLN A 1097 -35.30 -12.08 2.66
C GLN A 1097 -34.54 -12.69 1.47
N ILE A 1098 -33.22 -12.88 1.58
CA ILE A 1098 -32.43 -13.53 0.52
C ILE A 1098 -32.87 -14.99 0.37
N ALA A 1099 -33.01 -15.69 1.49
CA ALA A 1099 -33.43 -17.09 1.50
C ALA A 1099 -34.80 -17.30 0.85
N GLN A 1100 -35.78 -16.44 1.18
CA GLN A 1100 -37.11 -16.48 0.56
C GLN A 1100 -37.09 -16.20 -0.95
N LYS A 1101 -36.30 -15.22 -1.40
CA LYS A 1101 -36.23 -14.86 -2.84
C LYS A 1101 -35.61 -15.95 -3.71
N LEU A 1102 -34.57 -16.62 -3.22
CA LEU A 1102 -33.89 -17.69 -3.96
C LEU A 1102 -34.48 -19.08 -3.69
N GLY A 1103 -35.24 -19.24 -2.60
CA GLY A 1103 -35.77 -20.52 -2.14
C GLY A 1103 -34.71 -21.40 -1.47
N ILE A 1104 -33.74 -20.77 -0.79
CA ILE A 1104 -32.62 -21.44 -0.10
C ILE A 1104 -33.07 -21.98 1.25
N LYS A 1105 -32.59 -23.17 1.62
CA LYS A 1105 -32.76 -23.79 2.93
C LYS A 1105 -31.40 -23.99 3.62
N VAL A 1106 -31.44 -24.17 4.93
CA VAL A 1106 -30.24 -24.56 5.69
C VAL A 1106 -29.74 -25.93 5.19
N GLY A 1107 -28.44 -26.04 4.94
CA GLY A 1107 -27.80 -27.21 4.33
C GLY A 1107 -27.57 -27.10 2.83
N ASP A 1108 -28.19 -26.13 2.15
CA ASP A 1108 -27.91 -25.86 0.74
C ASP A 1108 -26.51 -25.22 0.58
N THR A 1109 -25.94 -25.33 -0.62
CA THR A 1109 -24.70 -24.63 -1.00
C THR A 1109 -25.04 -23.50 -1.96
N VAL A 1110 -24.52 -22.30 -1.68
CA VAL A 1110 -24.69 -21.12 -2.52
C VAL A 1110 -23.34 -20.62 -2.98
N ASN A 1111 -23.27 -20.13 -4.21
CA ASN A 1111 -22.05 -19.52 -4.73
C ASN A 1111 -22.10 -18.00 -4.54
N ILE A 1112 -21.15 -17.47 -3.79
CA ILE A 1112 -21.00 -16.04 -3.52
C ILE A 1112 -19.60 -15.64 -3.95
N LEU A 1113 -19.49 -14.73 -4.92
CA LEU A 1113 -18.22 -14.29 -5.51
C LEU A 1113 -17.36 -15.43 -6.10
N GLY A 1114 -17.95 -16.54 -6.53
CA GLY A 1114 -17.20 -17.71 -7.01
C GLY A 1114 -16.78 -18.68 -5.91
N LEU A 1115 -17.16 -18.43 -4.64
CA LEU A 1115 -16.94 -19.37 -3.54
C LEU A 1115 -18.22 -20.14 -3.24
N ASP A 1116 -18.13 -21.47 -3.23
CA ASP A 1116 -19.21 -22.35 -2.78
C ASP A 1116 -19.24 -22.38 -1.25
N LEU A 1117 -20.31 -21.86 -0.67
CA LEU A 1117 -20.50 -21.70 0.77
C LEU A 1117 -21.72 -22.49 1.24
N LEU A 1118 -21.52 -23.31 2.28
CA LEU A 1118 -22.59 -24.04 2.93
C LEU A 1118 -23.46 -23.09 3.76
N VAL A 1119 -24.77 -23.07 3.53
CA VAL A 1119 -25.71 -22.26 4.29
C VAL A 1119 -25.96 -22.91 5.65
N ARG A 1120 -25.29 -22.39 6.68
CA ARG A 1120 -25.40 -22.85 8.08
C ARG A 1120 -26.65 -22.33 8.78
N GLY A 1121 -27.09 -21.14 8.38
CA GLY A 1121 -28.21 -20.50 9.03
C GLY A 1121 -28.84 -19.40 8.19
N ILE A 1122 -30.05 -19.05 8.57
CA ILE A 1122 -30.80 -17.93 8.03
C ILE A 1122 -31.19 -17.06 9.23
N PHE A 1123 -30.89 -15.77 9.21
CA PHE A 1123 -31.22 -14.85 10.29
C PHE A 1123 -32.44 -13.97 9.97
N TYR A 1124 -33.19 -13.56 11.00
CA TYR A 1124 -34.26 -12.57 10.86
C TYR A 1124 -33.67 -11.16 10.71
N SER A 1125 -33.90 -10.53 9.55
CA SER A 1125 -33.34 -9.19 9.25
C SER A 1125 -33.70 -8.14 10.31
N GLU A 1126 -34.92 -8.16 10.85
CA GLU A 1126 -35.36 -7.21 11.88
C GLU A 1126 -34.63 -7.42 13.21
N ALA A 1127 -34.30 -8.67 13.56
CA ALA A 1127 -33.63 -9.00 14.81
C ALA A 1127 -32.17 -8.57 14.79
N LEU A 1128 -31.43 -8.87 13.71
CA LEU A 1128 -30.04 -8.41 13.53
C LEU A 1128 -29.94 -6.88 13.55
N GLY A 1129 -30.89 -6.17 12.93
CA GLY A 1129 -30.92 -4.71 12.91
C GLY A 1129 -31.09 -4.04 14.28
N LYS A 1130 -31.51 -4.79 15.31
CA LYS A 1130 -31.68 -4.28 16.69
C LYS A 1130 -30.48 -4.58 17.60
N ILE A 1131 -29.53 -5.39 17.15
CA ILE A 1131 -28.32 -5.70 17.93
C ILE A 1131 -27.40 -4.48 17.95
N VAL A 1132 -27.06 -4.01 19.15
CA VAL A 1132 -26.14 -2.91 19.41
C VAL A 1132 -25.01 -3.37 20.34
N ASP A 1133 -23.84 -2.74 20.22
CA ASP A 1133 -22.69 -3.00 21.11
C ASP A 1133 -22.63 -1.96 22.26
N LEU A 1134 -21.53 -1.93 23.04
CA LEU A 1134 -21.34 -1.07 24.20
C LEU A 1134 -21.46 0.43 23.88
N ASP A 1135 -21.20 0.85 22.64
CA ASP A 1135 -21.40 2.23 22.19
C ASP A 1135 -22.85 2.57 21.79
N GLN A 1136 -23.78 1.63 22.01
CA GLN A 1136 -25.20 1.72 21.67
C GLN A 1136 -25.48 1.90 20.17
N LYS A 1137 -24.51 1.56 19.31
CA LYS A 1137 -24.67 1.60 17.85
C LYS A 1137 -24.81 0.20 17.25
N PRO A 1138 -25.49 0.06 16.10
CA PRO A 1138 -25.61 -1.23 15.43
C PRO A 1138 -24.25 -1.82 15.04
N ILE A 1139 -24.10 -3.13 15.18
CA ILE A 1139 -22.88 -3.86 14.78
C ILE A 1139 -22.71 -3.98 13.26
N LEU A 1140 -23.70 -3.52 12.49
CA LEU A 1140 -23.74 -3.62 11.03
C LEU A 1140 -22.62 -2.80 10.35
N PRO A 1141 -22.14 -3.24 9.17
CA PRO A 1141 -21.17 -2.47 8.39
C PRO A 1141 -21.68 -1.07 8.01
N LEU A 1142 -20.74 -0.15 7.77
CA LEU A 1142 -21.07 1.21 7.31
C LEU A 1142 -21.57 1.21 5.87
N ASP A 1143 -22.50 2.11 5.57
CA ASP A 1143 -22.88 2.42 4.21
C ASP A 1143 -21.85 3.39 3.59
N ILE A 1144 -20.88 2.83 2.88
CA ILE A 1144 -19.77 3.59 2.26
C ILE A 1144 -20.22 4.37 1.01
N LEU A 1145 -21.48 4.22 0.58
CA LEU A 1145 -22.07 4.98 -0.52
C LEU A 1145 -22.97 6.12 -0.02
N ALA A 1146 -23.23 6.22 1.29
CA ALA A 1146 -23.92 7.37 1.86
C ALA A 1146 -23.10 8.66 1.66
N PRO A 1147 -23.72 9.85 1.62
CA PRO A 1147 -22.97 11.12 1.58
C PRO A 1147 -21.94 11.20 2.73
N GLU A 1148 -20.76 11.77 2.47
CA GLU A 1148 -19.65 11.83 3.45
C GLU A 1148 -20.08 12.47 4.79
N GLU A 1149 -20.91 13.52 4.75
CA GLU A 1149 -21.49 14.14 5.94
C GLU A 1149 -22.35 13.15 6.75
N GLU A 1150 -23.14 12.31 6.09
CA GLU A 1150 -23.94 11.27 6.75
C GLU A 1150 -23.06 10.12 7.29
N GLN A 1151 -22.03 9.73 6.55
CA GLN A 1151 -21.08 8.72 7.02
C GLN A 1151 -20.36 9.16 8.31
N ILE A 1152 -19.87 10.40 8.33
CA ILE A 1152 -19.09 10.93 9.46
C ILE A 1152 -19.99 11.28 10.65
N MET A 1153 -21.15 11.88 10.41
CA MET A 1153 -22.00 12.42 11.49
C MET A 1153 -23.07 11.44 11.96
N LEU A 1154 -23.65 10.65 11.04
CA LEU A 1154 -24.76 9.74 11.33
C LEU A 1154 -24.32 8.28 11.39
N GLU A 1155 -23.11 7.94 10.93
CA GLU A 1155 -22.60 6.57 10.80
C GLU A 1155 -23.63 5.62 10.17
N THR A 1156 -24.21 6.06 9.04
CA THR A 1156 -25.23 5.29 8.30
C THR A 1156 -24.75 3.87 8.05
N ARG A 1157 -25.62 2.88 8.29
CA ARG A 1157 -25.30 1.45 8.20
C ARG A 1157 -25.95 0.78 7.01
N VAL A 1158 -25.28 -0.25 6.49
CA VAL A 1158 -25.87 -1.18 5.53
C VAL A 1158 -27.05 -1.88 6.21
N PRO A 1159 -28.22 -2.02 5.56
CA PRO A 1159 -29.35 -2.68 6.16
C PRO A 1159 -29.07 -4.18 6.39
N ALA A 1160 -29.63 -4.73 7.47
CA ALA A 1160 -29.45 -6.14 7.84
C ALA A 1160 -29.81 -7.12 6.71
N TRP A 1161 -30.86 -6.84 5.93
CA TRP A 1161 -31.27 -7.71 4.83
C TRP A 1161 -30.22 -7.81 3.70
N GLY A 1162 -29.37 -6.80 3.55
CA GLY A 1162 -28.27 -6.73 2.58
C GLY A 1162 -26.92 -7.18 3.15
N THR A 1163 -26.87 -7.56 4.42
CA THR A 1163 -25.66 -8.04 5.08
C THR A 1163 -25.57 -9.56 4.97
N ILE A 1164 -24.39 -10.07 4.62
CA ILE A 1164 -24.07 -11.50 4.62
C ILE A 1164 -23.06 -11.77 5.72
N ILE A 1165 -23.26 -12.85 6.48
CA ILE A 1165 -22.37 -13.21 7.57
C ILE A 1165 -21.56 -14.45 7.19
N VAL A 1166 -20.24 -14.37 7.32
CA VAL A 1166 -19.31 -15.51 7.10
C VAL A 1166 -18.47 -15.77 8.36
N PRO A 1167 -17.86 -16.96 8.52
CA PRO A 1167 -16.93 -17.22 9.60
C PRO A 1167 -15.71 -16.28 9.55
N LEU A 1168 -15.22 -15.87 10.72
CA LEU A 1168 -14.00 -15.06 10.87
C LEU A 1168 -12.80 -15.68 10.13
N SER A 1169 -12.69 -17.02 10.14
CA SER A 1169 -11.62 -17.76 9.48
C SER A 1169 -11.60 -17.52 7.96
N LEU A 1170 -12.76 -17.41 7.32
CA LEU A 1170 -12.89 -17.08 5.90
C LEU A 1170 -12.60 -15.60 5.67
N GLY A 1171 -13.19 -14.70 6.45
CA GLY A 1171 -12.92 -13.26 6.35
C GLY A 1171 -11.44 -12.94 6.46
N LYS A 1172 -10.72 -13.58 7.40
CA LYS A 1172 -9.26 -13.46 7.53
C LYS A 1172 -8.52 -14.01 6.31
N SER A 1173 -8.94 -15.16 5.79
CA SER A 1173 -8.35 -15.77 4.57
C SER A 1173 -8.54 -14.92 3.32
N LEU A 1174 -9.66 -14.19 3.23
CA LEU A 1174 -9.95 -13.27 2.14
C LEU A 1174 -9.41 -11.85 2.39
N ASN A 1175 -8.67 -11.64 3.49
CA ASN A 1175 -8.04 -10.37 3.89
C ASN A 1175 -9.06 -9.23 4.12
N PHE A 1176 -10.17 -9.52 4.79
CA PHE A 1176 -11.11 -8.49 5.23
C PHE A 1176 -10.48 -7.62 6.33
N GLN A 1177 -10.91 -6.36 6.44
CA GLN A 1177 -10.34 -5.40 7.38
C GLN A 1177 -11.07 -5.42 8.72
N ILE A 1178 -10.35 -5.23 9.82
CA ILE A 1178 -10.92 -5.15 11.17
C ILE A 1178 -11.45 -3.74 11.41
N PHE A 1179 -12.73 -3.60 11.76
CA PHE A 1179 -13.32 -2.29 12.06
C PHE A 1179 -13.60 -2.09 13.54
N THR A 1180 -13.92 -3.18 14.24
CA THR A 1180 -14.25 -3.15 15.67
C THR A 1180 -13.69 -4.38 16.36
N ILE A 1181 -13.31 -4.23 17.63
CA ILE A 1181 -12.84 -5.31 18.49
C ILE A 1181 -13.60 -5.21 19.81
N SER A 1182 -14.24 -6.30 20.22
CA SER A 1182 -14.94 -6.40 21.49
C SER A 1182 -14.23 -7.42 22.38
N ALA A 1183 -13.98 -7.07 23.64
CA ALA A 1183 -13.35 -7.95 24.61
C ALA A 1183 -14.26 -8.13 25.81
N LYS A 1184 -14.88 -9.31 25.93
CA LYS A 1184 -15.68 -9.67 27.11
C LYS A 1184 -14.74 -10.07 28.23
N ILE A 1185 -14.77 -9.32 29.32
CA ILE A 1185 -13.88 -9.54 30.45
C ILE A 1185 -14.72 -9.98 31.65
N PRO A 1186 -14.48 -11.17 32.21
CA PRO A 1186 -15.15 -11.60 33.42
C PRO A 1186 -14.67 -10.76 34.62
N GLY A 1187 -15.58 -10.05 35.32
CA GLY A 1187 -15.20 -9.28 36.51
C GLY A 1187 -16.15 -8.15 36.90
N ASP A 1188 -15.74 -7.39 37.92
CA ASP A 1188 -16.43 -6.18 38.40
C ASP A 1188 -16.28 -5.03 37.38
N PRO A 1189 -17.38 -4.43 36.90
CA PRO A 1189 -17.35 -3.25 36.02
C PRO A 1189 -16.50 -2.09 36.53
N GLN A 1190 -16.37 -1.87 37.84
CA GLN A 1190 -15.53 -0.78 38.36
C GLN A 1190 -14.03 -1.06 38.18
N GLU A 1191 -13.63 -2.32 38.35
CA GLU A 1191 -12.25 -2.74 38.10
C GLU A 1191 -11.91 -2.62 36.61
N LEU A 1192 -12.89 -2.91 35.75
CA LEU A 1192 -12.79 -2.75 34.30
C LEU A 1192 -12.61 -1.29 33.88
N ILE A 1193 -13.42 -0.37 34.43
CA ILE A 1193 -13.28 1.07 34.16
C ILE A 1193 -11.89 1.56 34.57
N LYS A 1194 -11.37 1.06 35.70
CA LYS A 1194 -10.01 1.38 36.14
C LYS A 1194 -8.95 0.84 35.17
N LYS A 1195 -9.04 -0.44 34.79
CA LYS A 1195 -8.10 -1.06 33.82
C LYS A 1195 -8.16 -0.42 32.43
N ALA A 1196 -9.35 0.01 31.97
CA ALA A 1196 -9.52 0.68 30.67
C ALA A 1196 -9.03 2.14 30.69
N SER A 1197 -8.90 2.74 31.89
CA SER A 1197 -8.35 4.08 32.06
C SER A 1197 -6.82 4.11 32.14
N GLU A 1198 -6.21 3.00 32.56
CA GLU A 1198 -4.76 2.81 32.66
C GLU A 1198 -4.19 2.43 31.29
#